data_AF-A0A7K7SC68-F1
#
_entry.id   AF-A0A7K7SC68-F1
#
_cell.length_a   1.000
_cell.length_b   1.000
_cell.length_c   1.000
_cell.angle_alpha   90.00
_cell.angle_beta   90.00
_cell.angle_gamma   90.00
#
_symmetry.space_group_name_H-M   'P 1'
#
loop_
_entity.id
_entity.type
_entity.pdbx_description
1 polymer ?
#
loop_
_entity_poly.entity_id
_entity_poly.type
_entity_poly.pdbx_seq_one_letter_code
_entity_poly.pdbx_strand_id
1 'polypeptide(L)'
;ASSPDEEWPEAEKAEKLARGAALKWASGVFYRPEKLEGLGHYRRRETQRNNSIQSRLKSTVQSYLEGVSAGLEQLRSAAQEVQGVCQDLGAARWALLDSADHFQGLQQMRKLMEEHVQLASVVQVLPQIFSVHEAFSHILQLLHGQHLLEAHVELMMVEQLRDDILSQLHLRGLSGAQATVLSYVSGLQDLNESLAKQLWDIVGSSLRLVREDPVLFVTAVRIIEREEKIDDTLLLEATFLPPGRPKGWRQKFYQVLQDTITGGRFHAPRLDAEGPGLAKHLAALQEDIVCELRVVKDLMVQCVPAHYNILSVCTATYHQALTSHLQEILQEDLDKQGLFLLLEWVLRVYHSPQMMAHPDLLPEVDVSALDPLMSSELVDQTERRYVMKVKASIFEWMQRTLEVEFKEWFREEEPETDHQGFFQSALPAIVMQMLNENIQVASLITDSLQQKIYNMALEELDGFLGRLREALVQCGKEHQQDRAVPKYYISHLLAVLNNSLALRNSVSSLHPDAACREVPGSLQAALDRMQKKATQLLLEELLLDLQPLCLQLPSRKWLSGSQLVGSMCEVIDKYAKDFSRVRKPLFTLLLAESELLVVNQYLRALLLRKMVCKSRQERGQLCHRLLQDATQLRELFCDLGLDRGQQSLEAIFALRELICLKDPDLLSLEVLGFITKYPDVSDEHISTLLDIRGDVSKEVRHVVLEMMAQHPQALPEGYRPIFSTILVPVPELPFCLRKGKCA
;
A
#
# COMPACT_ATOMS: atom_id res chain seq x y z
N ALA A 1 77.58 -6.37 -42.29
CA ALA A 1 78.31 -7.65 -42.31
C ALA A 1 77.56 -8.62 -41.40
N SER A 2 76.65 -9.39 -42.00
CA SER A 2 75.94 -10.52 -41.39
C SER A 2 76.30 -11.75 -42.21
N SER A 3 76.55 -12.86 -41.52
CA SER A 3 76.99 -14.15 -42.07
C SER A 3 76.11 -14.63 -43.23
N PRO A 4 76.67 -15.22 -44.31
CA PRO A 4 75.86 -15.65 -45.45
C PRO A 4 75.05 -16.93 -45.24
N ASP A 5 75.19 -17.62 -44.10
CA ASP A 5 74.66 -18.98 -43.89
C ASP A 5 73.78 -19.10 -42.63
N GLU A 6 72.78 -18.23 -42.46
CA GLU A 6 71.64 -18.53 -41.57
C GLU A 6 70.52 -19.15 -42.43
N GLU A 7 70.53 -20.48 -42.53
CA GLU A 7 69.42 -21.24 -43.09
C GLU A 7 68.15 -20.90 -42.29
N TRP A 8 67.18 -20.29 -42.97
CA TRP A 8 65.93 -19.84 -42.39
C TRP A 8 65.23 -21.03 -41.70
N PRO A 9 65.08 -21.06 -40.36
CA PRO A 9 64.55 -22.24 -39.65
C PRO A 9 63.13 -22.62 -40.10
N GLU A 10 62.39 -21.66 -40.65
CA GLU A 10 61.06 -21.86 -41.24
C GLU A 10 61.13 -22.58 -42.59
N ALA A 11 62.20 -22.39 -43.36
CA ALA A 11 62.44 -23.12 -44.62
C ALA A 11 62.76 -24.59 -44.35
N GLU A 12 63.57 -24.90 -43.33
CA GLU A 12 63.87 -26.29 -42.95
C GLU A 12 62.61 -27.02 -42.46
N LYS A 13 61.76 -26.32 -41.69
CA LYS A 13 60.46 -26.84 -41.23
C LYS A 13 59.47 -27.04 -42.39
N ALA A 14 59.41 -26.11 -43.33
CA ALA A 14 58.58 -26.21 -44.53
C ALA A 14 59.05 -27.36 -45.44
N GLU A 15 60.36 -27.56 -45.60
CA GLU A 15 60.92 -28.67 -46.37
C GLU A 15 60.60 -30.03 -45.72
N LYS A 16 60.74 -30.15 -44.39
CA LYS A 16 60.36 -31.38 -43.65
C LYS A 16 58.87 -31.71 -43.82
N LEU A 17 57.99 -30.71 -43.74
CA LEU A 17 56.55 -30.89 -43.96
C LEU A 17 56.22 -31.25 -45.42
N ALA A 18 56.85 -30.58 -46.39
CA ALA A 18 56.67 -30.87 -47.80
C ALA A 18 57.16 -32.28 -48.17
N ARG A 19 58.32 -32.71 -47.63
CA ARG A 19 58.81 -34.09 -47.78
C ARG A 19 57.86 -35.10 -47.16
N GLY A 20 57.34 -34.84 -45.96
CA GLY A 20 56.36 -35.71 -45.30
C GLY A 20 55.08 -35.87 -46.12
N ALA A 21 54.54 -34.76 -46.65
CA ALA A 21 53.36 -34.78 -47.50
C ALA A 21 53.61 -35.48 -48.84
N ALA A 22 54.76 -35.23 -49.47
CA ALA A 22 55.16 -35.88 -50.72
C ALA A 22 55.35 -37.40 -50.55
N LEU A 23 55.95 -37.85 -49.44
CA LEU A 23 56.11 -39.27 -49.12
C LEU A 23 54.76 -39.96 -48.90
N LYS A 24 53.85 -39.32 -48.16
CA LYS A 24 52.50 -39.85 -47.90
C LYS A 24 51.65 -39.92 -49.16
N TRP A 25 51.80 -38.95 -50.06
CA TRP A 25 51.15 -38.97 -51.36
C TRP A 25 51.77 -40.03 -52.29
N ALA A 26 53.10 -40.12 -52.35
CA ALA A 26 53.82 -41.08 -53.17
C ALA A 26 53.51 -42.53 -52.75
N SER A 27 53.41 -42.81 -51.45
CA SER A 27 53.01 -44.15 -50.97
C SER A 27 51.58 -44.52 -51.34
N GLY A 28 50.66 -43.54 -51.44
CA GLY A 28 49.29 -43.76 -51.87
C GLY A 28 49.12 -43.94 -53.39
N VAL A 29 50.00 -43.31 -54.19
CA VAL A 29 49.90 -43.34 -55.67
C VAL A 29 50.75 -44.45 -56.29
N PHE A 30 51.94 -44.73 -55.74
CA PHE A 30 52.90 -45.72 -56.26
C PHE A 30 52.99 -46.96 -55.36
N TYR A 31 51.85 -47.45 -54.88
CA TYR A 31 51.78 -48.60 -53.95
C TYR A 31 52.06 -49.97 -54.62
N ARG A 32 52.16 -50.03 -55.95
CA ARG A 32 52.53 -51.23 -56.74
C ARG A 32 53.50 -50.87 -57.88
N PRO A 33 54.41 -51.77 -58.28
CA PRO A 33 55.47 -51.47 -59.26
C PRO A 33 54.94 -50.99 -60.62
N GLU A 34 53.84 -51.56 -61.10
CA GLU A 34 53.20 -51.22 -62.38
C GLU A 34 52.74 -49.75 -62.44
N LYS A 35 52.42 -49.14 -61.30
CA LYS A 35 51.98 -47.74 -61.24
C LYS A 35 53.13 -46.73 -61.40
N LEU A 36 54.39 -47.19 -61.36
CA LEU A 36 55.57 -46.35 -61.60
C LEU A 36 55.75 -45.95 -63.07
N GLU A 37 55.11 -46.62 -64.02
CA GLU A 37 55.15 -46.23 -65.44
C GLU A 37 54.66 -44.78 -65.65
N GLY A 38 53.73 -44.32 -64.81
CA GLY A 38 53.21 -42.94 -64.82
C GLY A 38 54.14 -41.88 -64.18
N LEU A 39 55.23 -42.28 -63.52
CA LEU A 39 56.12 -41.37 -62.77
C LEU A 39 56.72 -40.29 -63.67
N GLY A 40 57.06 -40.63 -64.93
CA GLY A 40 57.58 -39.67 -65.90
C GLY A 40 56.59 -38.55 -66.23
N HIS A 41 55.29 -38.85 -66.34
CA HIS A 41 54.24 -37.86 -66.59
C HIS A 41 54.03 -36.96 -65.36
N TYR A 42 54.03 -37.52 -64.15
CA TYR A 42 53.94 -36.72 -62.93
C TYR A 42 55.17 -35.82 -62.74
N ARG A 43 56.38 -36.32 -63.02
CA ARG A 43 57.60 -35.52 -62.96
C ARG A 43 57.52 -34.34 -63.92
N ARG A 44 57.08 -34.55 -65.17
CA ARG A 44 56.90 -33.45 -66.13
C ARG A 44 55.86 -32.44 -65.65
N ARG A 45 54.71 -32.91 -65.15
CA ARG A 45 53.66 -32.04 -64.60
C ARG A 45 54.18 -31.18 -63.45
N GLU A 46 54.90 -31.78 -62.50
CA GLU A 46 55.37 -31.03 -61.33
C GLU A 46 56.56 -30.13 -61.66
N THR A 47 57.40 -30.51 -62.62
CA THR A 47 58.43 -29.62 -63.17
C THR A 47 57.79 -28.41 -63.84
N GLN A 48 56.72 -28.61 -64.62
CA GLN A 48 56.01 -27.53 -65.30
C GLN A 48 55.28 -26.61 -64.30
N ARG A 49 54.69 -27.18 -63.24
CA ARG A 49 54.09 -26.43 -62.14
C ARG A 49 55.15 -25.61 -61.38
N ASN A 50 56.30 -26.21 -61.04
CA ASN A 50 57.39 -25.49 -60.38
C ASN A 50 57.93 -24.35 -61.24
N ASN A 51 58.11 -24.59 -62.55
CA ASN A 51 58.55 -23.54 -63.47
C ASN A 51 57.54 -22.38 -63.56
N SER A 52 56.24 -22.69 -63.56
CA SER A 52 55.17 -21.68 -63.53
C SER A 52 55.13 -20.91 -62.21
N ILE A 53 55.34 -21.58 -61.08
CA ILE A 53 55.41 -20.93 -59.77
C ILE A 53 56.65 -20.04 -59.69
N GLN A 54 57.81 -20.51 -60.14
CA GLN A 54 59.03 -19.71 -60.20
C GLN A 54 58.88 -18.48 -61.12
N SER A 55 58.26 -18.63 -62.30
CA SER A 55 58.07 -17.49 -63.19
C SER A 55 57.13 -16.44 -62.59
N ARG A 56 56.05 -16.88 -61.91
CA ARG A 56 55.15 -15.98 -61.18
C ARG A 56 55.87 -15.30 -60.02
N LEU A 57 56.61 -16.03 -59.19
CA LEU A 57 57.42 -15.47 -58.10
C LEU A 57 58.44 -14.46 -58.60
N LYS A 58 59.15 -14.76 -59.69
CA LYS A 58 60.12 -13.83 -60.28
C LYS A 58 59.44 -12.55 -60.75
N SER A 59 58.28 -12.67 -61.40
CA SER A 59 57.50 -11.52 -61.85
C SER A 59 56.95 -10.69 -60.69
N THR A 60 56.44 -11.31 -59.62
CA THR A 60 55.95 -10.57 -58.45
C THR A 60 57.07 -9.93 -57.67
N VAL A 61 58.19 -10.63 -57.43
CA VAL A 61 59.36 -10.05 -56.76
C VAL A 61 59.92 -8.89 -57.56
N GLN A 62 60.01 -9.01 -58.88
CA GLN A 62 60.48 -7.93 -59.74
C GLN A 62 59.54 -6.72 -59.69
N SER A 63 58.23 -6.92 -59.78
CA SER A 63 57.25 -5.83 -59.62
C SER A 63 57.32 -5.17 -58.24
N TYR A 64 57.53 -5.96 -57.18
CA TYR A 64 57.71 -5.42 -55.83
C TYR A 64 58.99 -4.59 -55.70
N LEU A 65 60.11 -5.09 -56.23
CA LEU A 65 61.39 -4.36 -56.20
C LEU A 65 61.34 -3.08 -57.04
N GLU A 66 60.72 -3.13 -58.21
CA GLU A 66 60.49 -1.95 -59.05
C GLU A 66 59.59 -0.92 -58.34
N GLY A 67 58.52 -1.38 -57.68
CA GLY A 67 57.65 -0.51 -56.87
C GLY A 67 58.36 0.13 -55.68
N VAL A 68 59.19 -0.64 -54.96
CA VAL A 68 60.00 -0.13 -53.84
C VAL A 68 61.08 0.84 -54.34
N SER A 69 61.75 0.54 -55.45
CA SER A 69 62.76 1.41 -56.05
C SER A 69 62.14 2.74 -56.49
N ALA A 70 61.02 2.69 -57.22
CA ALA A 70 60.29 3.88 -57.64
C ALA A 70 59.80 4.70 -56.44
N GLY A 71 59.29 4.04 -55.39
CA GLY A 71 58.90 4.69 -54.14
C GLY A 71 60.07 5.38 -53.44
N LEU A 72 61.24 4.74 -53.37
CA LEU A 72 62.45 5.34 -52.78
C LEU A 72 63.00 6.51 -53.60
N GLU A 73 62.94 6.43 -54.93
CA GLU A 73 63.32 7.54 -55.81
C GLU A 73 62.39 8.73 -55.66
N GLN A 74 61.07 8.51 -55.63
CA GLN A 74 60.09 9.55 -55.35
C GLN A 74 60.31 10.18 -53.97
N LEU A 75 60.60 9.37 -52.96
CA LEU A 75 60.84 9.88 -51.60
C LEU A 75 62.14 10.69 -51.52
N ARG A 76 63.19 10.29 -52.26
CA ARG A 76 64.42 11.10 -52.39
C ARG A 76 64.16 12.41 -53.13
N SER A 77 63.40 12.40 -54.22
CA SER A 77 63.04 13.63 -54.96
C SER A 77 62.24 14.57 -54.06
N ALA A 78 61.21 14.07 -53.39
CA ALA A 78 60.40 14.85 -52.47
C ALA A 78 61.23 15.42 -51.30
N ALA A 79 62.18 14.65 -50.75
CA ALA A 79 63.07 15.14 -49.71
C ALA A 79 63.99 16.27 -50.21
N GLN A 80 64.52 16.16 -51.43
CA GLN A 80 65.33 17.22 -52.05
C GLN A 80 64.50 18.47 -52.36
N GLU A 81 63.29 18.30 -52.88
CA GLU A 81 62.35 19.39 -53.15
C GLU A 81 61.95 20.11 -51.86
N VAL A 82 61.58 19.38 -50.80
CA VAL A 82 61.27 19.97 -49.50
C VAL A 82 62.48 20.70 -48.92
N GLN A 83 63.69 20.15 -49.07
CA GLN A 83 64.90 20.83 -48.61
C GLN A 83 65.15 22.13 -49.40
N GLY A 84 64.91 22.12 -50.72
CA GLY A 84 64.95 23.32 -51.56
C GLY A 84 63.91 24.35 -51.12
N VAL A 85 62.65 23.94 -50.95
CA VAL A 85 61.57 24.80 -50.47
C VAL A 85 61.87 25.37 -49.08
N CYS A 86 62.46 24.60 -48.17
CA CYS A 86 62.87 25.09 -46.86
C CYS A 86 64.00 26.12 -46.96
N GLN A 87 64.95 25.95 -47.88
CA GLN A 87 66.02 26.93 -48.12
C GLN A 87 65.44 28.21 -48.75
N ASP A 88 64.56 28.08 -49.74
CA ASP A 88 63.88 29.19 -50.39
C ASP A 88 62.98 29.96 -49.42
N LEU A 89 62.22 29.26 -48.57
CA LEU A 89 61.43 29.87 -47.49
C LEU A 89 62.33 30.53 -46.45
N GLY A 90 63.47 29.93 -46.13
CA GLY A 90 64.48 30.53 -45.26
C GLY A 90 65.02 31.83 -45.85
N ALA A 91 65.41 31.81 -47.12
CA ALA A 91 65.89 32.98 -47.86
C ALA A 91 64.81 34.05 -47.99
N ALA A 92 63.57 33.67 -48.29
CA ALA A 92 62.42 34.59 -48.34
C ALA A 92 62.13 35.21 -46.97
N ARG A 93 62.19 34.41 -45.89
CA ARG A 93 62.04 34.91 -44.51
C ARG A 93 63.15 35.89 -44.15
N TRP A 94 64.40 35.60 -44.50
CA TRP A 94 65.51 36.52 -44.28
C TRP A 94 65.36 37.80 -45.10
N ALA A 95 64.98 37.71 -46.38
CA ALA A 95 64.69 38.86 -47.22
C ALA A 95 63.52 39.70 -46.68
N LEU A 96 62.48 39.07 -46.12
CA LEU A 96 61.37 39.76 -45.44
C LEU A 96 61.79 40.43 -44.13
N LEU A 97 62.70 39.82 -43.37
CA LEU A 97 63.26 40.43 -42.16
C LEU A 97 64.22 41.58 -42.48
N ASP A 98 65.04 41.46 -43.53
CA ASP A 98 65.96 42.52 -43.99
C ASP A 98 65.21 43.71 -44.63
N SER A 99 64.04 43.43 -45.23
CA SER A 99 63.12 44.48 -45.69
C SER A 99 62.25 45.08 -44.57
N ALA A 100 62.22 44.51 -43.35
CA ALA A 100 61.49 45.07 -42.20
C ALA A 100 61.88 46.54 -41.90
N ASP A 101 63.17 46.86 -42.03
CA ASP A 101 63.68 48.22 -41.86
C ASP A 101 63.28 49.16 -43.02
N HIS A 102 63.10 48.62 -44.24
CA HIS A 102 62.62 49.35 -45.40
C HIS A 102 61.10 49.62 -45.36
N PHE A 103 60.32 48.80 -44.64
CA PHE A 103 58.88 49.03 -44.43
C PHE A 103 58.56 50.22 -43.51
N GLN A 104 59.54 50.82 -42.83
CA GLN A 104 59.33 52.09 -42.12
C GLN A 104 58.86 53.22 -43.08
N GLY A 105 59.38 53.27 -44.31
CA GLY A 105 58.93 54.23 -45.32
C GLY A 105 57.49 54.01 -45.79
N LEU A 106 56.97 52.79 -45.66
CA LEU A 106 55.60 52.41 -46.02
C LEU A 106 54.59 52.62 -44.87
N GLN A 107 55.02 53.11 -43.70
CA GLN A 107 54.11 53.45 -42.61
C GLN A 107 53.07 54.51 -43.03
N GLN A 108 53.46 55.48 -43.85
CA GLN A 108 52.51 56.47 -44.40
C GLN A 108 51.47 55.81 -45.32
N MET A 109 51.89 54.86 -46.15
CA MET A 109 50.98 54.12 -47.03
C MET A 109 50.07 53.17 -46.25
N ARG A 110 50.56 52.57 -45.16
CA ARG A 110 49.73 51.77 -44.24
C ARG A 110 48.70 52.64 -43.51
N LYS A 111 49.08 53.83 -43.04
CA LYS A 111 48.13 54.80 -42.47
C LYS A 111 47.07 55.24 -43.48
N LEU A 112 47.48 55.55 -44.71
CA LEU A 112 46.55 55.88 -45.81
C LEU A 112 45.64 54.70 -46.18
N MET A 113 46.15 53.48 -46.18
CA MET A 113 45.35 52.27 -46.42
C MET A 113 44.34 52.07 -45.29
N GLU A 114 44.73 52.30 -44.04
CA GLU A 114 43.85 52.22 -42.88
C GLU A 114 42.75 53.29 -42.93
N GLU A 115 43.09 54.53 -43.26
CA GLU A 115 42.13 55.62 -43.51
C GLU A 115 41.19 55.29 -44.68
N HIS A 116 41.71 54.72 -45.77
CA HIS A 116 40.89 54.34 -46.93
C HIS A 116 39.97 53.16 -46.63
N VAL A 117 40.43 52.16 -45.86
CA VAL A 117 39.59 51.04 -45.40
C VAL A 117 38.50 51.53 -44.45
N GLN A 118 38.83 52.45 -43.53
CA GLN A 118 37.86 53.10 -42.66
C GLN A 118 36.81 53.86 -43.47
N LEU A 119 37.23 54.73 -44.40
CA LEU A 119 36.32 55.48 -45.28
C LEU A 119 35.47 54.55 -46.14
N ALA A 120 36.02 53.47 -46.69
CA ALA A 120 35.27 52.48 -47.46
C ALA A 120 34.22 51.78 -46.61
N SER A 121 34.55 51.39 -45.37
CA SER A 121 33.59 50.80 -44.44
C SER A 121 32.46 51.78 -44.08
N VAL A 122 32.78 53.06 -43.88
CA VAL A 122 31.78 54.12 -43.62
C VAL A 122 30.88 54.30 -44.83
N VAL A 123 31.43 54.37 -46.05
CA VAL A 123 30.63 54.52 -47.28
C VAL A 123 29.67 53.34 -47.50
N GLN A 124 30.07 52.12 -47.11
CA GLN A 124 29.21 50.94 -47.22
C GLN A 124 28.13 50.88 -46.14
N VAL A 125 28.46 51.22 -44.90
CA VAL A 125 27.57 51.06 -43.73
C VAL A 125 26.62 52.25 -43.54
N LEU A 126 27.05 53.47 -43.90
CA LEU A 126 26.29 54.71 -43.67
C LEU A 126 24.90 54.72 -44.33
N PRO A 127 24.72 54.30 -45.61
CA PRO A 127 23.39 54.22 -46.22
C PRO A 127 22.46 53.25 -45.48
N GLN A 128 23.01 52.15 -44.97
CA GLN A 128 22.24 51.14 -44.23
C GLN A 128 21.79 51.67 -42.87
N ILE A 129 22.66 52.41 -42.15
CA ILE A 129 22.30 53.07 -40.89
C ILE A 129 21.14 54.06 -41.07
N PHE A 130 21.13 54.84 -42.16
CA PHE A 130 20.05 55.79 -42.41
C PHE A 130 18.71 55.09 -42.75
N SER A 131 18.74 53.88 -43.32
CA SER A 131 17.54 53.09 -43.61
C SER A 131 16.91 52.40 -42.40
N VAL A 132 17.60 52.37 -41.24
CA VAL A 132 17.12 51.66 -40.02
C VAL A 132 15.77 52.19 -39.52
N HIS A 133 15.52 53.51 -39.59
CA HIS A 133 14.28 54.09 -39.08
C HIS A 133 13.06 53.75 -39.97
N GLU A 134 13.28 53.67 -41.29
CA GLU A 134 12.27 53.21 -42.25
C GLU A 134 11.99 51.72 -42.04
N ALA A 135 13.04 50.91 -41.86
CA ALA A 135 12.93 49.49 -41.54
C ALA A 135 12.15 49.26 -40.23
N PHE A 136 12.40 50.03 -39.15
CA PHE A 136 11.63 49.92 -37.90
C PHE A 136 10.14 50.19 -38.10
N SER A 137 9.81 51.23 -38.87
CA SER A 137 8.42 51.58 -39.17
C SER A 137 7.72 50.46 -39.96
N HIS A 138 8.43 49.85 -40.91
CA HIS A 138 7.93 48.75 -41.72
C HIS A 138 7.79 47.45 -40.91
N ILE A 139 8.78 47.08 -40.09
CA ILE A 139 8.71 45.94 -39.16
C ILE A 139 7.51 46.10 -38.23
N LEU A 140 7.26 47.29 -37.68
CA LEU A 140 6.06 47.53 -36.88
C LEU A 140 4.78 47.25 -37.67
N GLN A 141 4.65 47.73 -38.90
CA GLN A 141 3.47 47.47 -39.73
C GLN A 141 3.27 45.97 -40.00
N LEU A 142 4.36 45.25 -40.31
CA LEU A 142 4.33 43.80 -40.53
C LEU A 142 3.93 43.04 -39.26
N LEU A 143 4.43 43.44 -38.08
CA LEU A 143 4.04 42.87 -36.79
C LEU A 143 2.55 43.14 -36.48
N HIS A 144 2.02 44.32 -36.80
CA HIS A 144 0.58 44.59 -36.64
C HIS A 144 -0.27 43.75 -37.61
N GLY A 145 0.26 43.44 -38.80
CA GLY A 145 -0.39 42.59 -39.81
C GLY A 145 -0.19 41.08 -39.61
N GLN A 146 0.47 40.63 -38.54
CA GLN A 146 0.85 39.22 -38.30
C GLN A 146 1.71 38.58 -39.40
N HIS A 147 2.43 39.40 -40.16
CA HIS A 147 3.39 38.96 -41.18
C HIS A 147 4.74 38.62 -40.53
N LEU A 148 4.75 37.58 -39.68
CA LEU A 148 5.85 37.31 -38.75
C LEU A 148 7.18 36.96 -39.43
N LEU A 149 7.16 36.22 -40.54
CA LEU A 149 8.39 35.85 -41.25
C LEU A 149 9.07 37.06 -41.88
N GLU A 150 8.28 37.92 -42.52
CA GLU A 150 8.77 39.13 -43.17
C GLU A 150 9.31 40.11 -42.13
N ALA A 151 8.56 40.29 -41.02
CA ALA A 151 9.03 41.08 -39.88
C ALA A 151 10.33 40.52 -39.28
N HIS A 152 10.44 39.19 -39.13
CA HIS A 152 11.63 38.54 -38.59
C HIS A 152 12.85 38.70 -39.50
N VAL A 153 12.70 38.56 -40.82
CA VAL A 153 13.80 38.75 -41.78
C VAL A 153 14.35 40.17 -41.72
N GLU A 154 13.48 41.18 -41.70
CA GLU A 154 13.92 42.58 -41.58
C GLU A 154 14.55 42.88 -40.22
N LEU A 155 14.01 42.31 -39.15
CA LEU A 155 14.57 42.43 -37.81
C LEU A 155 15.97 41.81 -37.72
N MET A 156 16.17 40.61 -38.29
CA MET A 156 17.49 39.98 -38.36
C MET A 156 18.48 40.82 -39.16
N MET A 157 18.06 41.46 -40.26
CA MET A 157 18.94 42.32 -41.06
C MET A 157 19.46 43.50 -40.22
N VAL A 158 18.58 44.12 -39.42
CA VAL A 158 18.98 45.23 -38.54
C VAL A 158 19.81 44.75 -37.34
N GLU A 159 19.49 43.59 -36.76
CA GLU A 159 20.32 42.94 -35.74
C GLU A 159 21.72 42.64 -36.27
N GLN A 160 21.83 42.05 -37.46
CA GLN A 160 23.12 41.73 -38.08
C GLN A 160 23.94 43.00 -38.35
N LEU A 161 23.32 44.06 -38.86
CA LEU A 161 24.00 45.35 -39.06
C LEU A 161 24.57 45.89 -37.75
N ARG A 162 23.78 45.87 -36.67
CA ARG A 162 24.24 46.29 -35.33
C ARG A 162 25.39 45.42 -34.87
N ASP A 163 25.26 44.10 -35.00
CA ASP A 163 26.21 43.13 -34.46
C ASP A 163 27.55 43.16 -35.22
N ASP A 164 27.52 43.33 -36.55
CA ASP A 164 28.71 43.51 -37.39
C ASP A 164 29.46 44.78 -37.01
N ILE A 165 28.76 45.90 -36.79
CA ILE A 165 29.38 47.16 -36.34
C ILE A 165 29.99 46.98 -34.94
N LEU A 166 29.27 46.38 -34.01
CA LEU A 166 29.75 46.17 -32.64
C LEU A 166 30.95 45.22 -32.58
N SER A 167 30.94 44.15 -33.38
CA SER A 167 32.06 43.21 -33.52
C SER A 167 33.30 43.90 -34.07
N GLN A 168 33.16 44.72 -35.12
CA GLN A 168 34.26 45.52 -35.66
C GLN A 168 34.81 46.55 -34.66
N LEU A 169 33.95 47.19 -33.87
CA LEU A 169 34.38 48.10 -32.80
C LEU A 169 35.13 47.34 -31.69
N HIS A 170 34.65 46.15 -31.33
CA HIS A 170 35.27 45.29 -30.34
C HIS A 170 36.67 44.84 -30.76
N LEU A 171 36.82 44.33 -31.99
CA LEU A 171 38.11 43.92 -32.55
C LEU A 171 39.13 45.06 -32.62
N ARG A 172 38.67 46.32 -32.75
CA ARG A 172 39.51 47.52 -32.79
C ARG A 172 39.72 48.17 -31.42
N GLY A 173 39.15 47.62 -30.34
CA GLY A 173 39.29 48.17 -28.98
C GLY A 173 38.57 49.52 -28.76
N LEU A 174 37.60 49.86 -29.61
CA LEU A 174 36.88 51.15 -29.61
C LEU A 174 35.57 51.08 -28.81
N SER A 175 35.63 50.54 -27.58
CA SER A 175 34.43 50.30 -26.76
C SER A 175 33.64 51.57 -26.41
N GLY A 176 34.28 52.75 -26.39
CA GLY A 176 33.62 54.03 -26.11
C GLY A 176 32.59 54.46 -27.17
N ALA A 177 32.69 53.95 -28.41
CA ALA A 177 31.77 54.27 -29.50
C ALA A 177 30.52 53.35 -29.54
N GLN A 178 30.50 52.28 -28.74
CA GLN A 178 29.40 51.31 -28.70
C GLN A 178 28.09 51.95 -28.24
N ALA A 179 28.14 52.87 -27.27
CA ALA A 179 26.96 53.56 -26.76
C ALA A 179 26.24 54.37 -27.85
N THR A 180 27.00 54.98 -28.77
CA THR A 180 26.43 55.74 -29.89
C THR A 180 25.71 54.80 -30.86
N VAL A 181 26.31 53.67 -31.23
CA VAL A 181 25.68 52.67 -32.12
C VAL A 181 24.39 52.12 -31.49
N LEU A 182 24.42 51.77 -30.20
CA LEU A 182 23.24 51.29 -29.49
C LEU A 182 22.13 52.34 -29.40
N SER A 183 22.47 53.63 -29.30
CA SER A 183 21.46 54.70 -29.29
C SER A 183 20.70 54.82 -30.62
N TYR A 184 21.38 54.63 -31.76
CA TYR A 184 20.76 54.64 -33.10
C TYR A 184 19.84 53.43 -33.34
N VAL A 185 20.08 52.32 -32.65
CA VAL A 185 19.35 51.05 -32.80
C VAL A 185 18.48 50.78 -31.56
N SER A 186 18.19 51.82 -30.76
CA SER A 186 17.52 51.70 -29.46
C SER A 186 16.13 51.05 -29.52
N GLY A 187 15.36 51.29 -30.60
CA GLY A 187 14.03 50.69 -30.80
C GLY A 187 14.05 49.20 -31.19
N LEU A 188 15.23 48.62 -31.49
CA LEU A 188 15.32 47.21 -31.91
C LEU A 188 14.93 46.24 -30.80
N GLN A 189 15.25 46.58 -29.55
CA GLN A 189 14.88 45.74 -28.40
C GLN A 189 13.35 45.66 -28.27
N ASP A 190 12.65 46.78 -28.35
CA ASP A 190 11.19 46.83 -28.25
C ASP A 190 10.51 46.03 -29.38
N LEU A 191 11.06 46.07 -30.60
CA LEU A 191 10.58 45.28 -31.73
C LEU A 191 10.78 43.78 -31.52
N ASN A 192 11.94 43.39 -30.99
CA ASN A 192 12.25 42.00 -30.69
C ASN A 192 11.37 41.46 -29.56
N GLU A 193 11.11 42.28 -28.52
CA GLU A 193 10.16 41.96 -27.45
C GLU A 193 8.71 41.86 -27.97
N SER A 194 8.30 42.74 -28.90
CA SER A 194 6.99 42.70 -29.55
C SER A 194 6.81 41.43 -30.40
N LEU A 195 7.81 41.05 -31.20
CA LEU A 195 7.83 39.79 -31.94
C LEU A 195 7.75 38.60 -30.98
N ALA A 196 8.62 38.58 -29.96
CA ALA A 196 8.64 37.51 -28.97
C ALA A 196 7.28 37.35 -28.28
N LYS A 197 6.63 38.45 -27.91
CA LYS A 197 5.28 38.42 -27.33
C LYS A 197 4.26 37.75 -28.25
N GLN A 198 4.23 38.10 -29.54
CA GLN A 198 3.34 37.45 -30.50
C GLN A 198 3.65 35.96 -30.67
N LEU A 199 4.93 35.58 -30.66
CA LEU A 199 5.34 34.17 -30.68
C LEU A 199 4.80 33.42 -29.46
N TRP A 200 4.89 34.00 -28.26
CA TRP A 200 4.38 33.37 -27.03
C TRP A 200 2.86 33.29 -27.01
N ASP A 201 2.14 34.29 -27.53
CA ASP A 201 0.68 34.24 -27.68
C ASP A 201 0.24 33.11 -28.64
N ILE A 202 1.02 32.90 -29.71
CA ILE A 202 0.82 31.78 -30.66
C ILE A 202 1.12 30.44 -30.02
N VAL A 203 2.24 30.30 -29.31
CA VAL A 203 2.62 29.06 -28.62
C VAL A 203 1.61 28.72 -27.51
N GLY A 204 1.14 29.72 -26.77
CA GLY A 204 0.08 29.56 -25.77
C GLY A 204 -1.29 29.21 -26.36
N SER A 205 -1.50 29.49 -27.65
CA SER A 205 -2.69 29.07 -28.39
C SER A 205 -2.48 27.80 -29.23
N SER A 206 -1.37 27.07 -29.02
CA SER A 206 -0.92 25.97 -29.89
C SER A 206 -1.97 24.89 -30.13
N LEU A 207 -2.65 24.40 -29.10
CA LEU A 207 -3.68 23.35 -29.24
C LEU A 207 -4.85 23.76 -30.14
N ARG A 208 -5.23 25.04 -30.13
CA ARG A 208 -6.26 25.59 -31.03
C ARG A 208 -5.70 25.80 -32.42
N LEU A 209 -4.53 26.45 -32.53
CA LEU A 209 -3.93 26.82 -33.82
C LEU A 209 -3.56 25.58 -34.64
N VAL A 210 -3.04 24.53 -34.02
CA VAL A 210 -2.72 23.29 -34.74
C VAL A 210 -3.96 22.64 -35.38
N ARG A 211 -5.18 22.89 -34.86
CA ARG A 211 -6.45 22.45 -35.45
C ARG A 211 -6.99 23.40 -36.51
N GLU A 212 -6.92 24.71 -36.27
CA GLU A 212 -7.56 25.75 -37.08
C GLU A 212 -6.64 26.36 -38.14
N ASP A 213 -5.41 26.71 -37.76
CA ASP A 213 -4.39 27.33 -38.60
C ASP A 213 -2.97 26.84 -38.23
N PRO A 214 -2.59 25.63 -38.70
CA PRO A 214 -1.27 25.07 -38.40
C PRO A 214 -0.13 25.87 -39.03
N VAL A 215 -0.41 26.68 -40.07
CA VAL A 215 0.62 27.45 -40.79
C VAL A 215 1.18 28.54 -39.89
N LEU A 216 0.33 29.24 -39.13
CA LEU A 216 0.76 30.26 -38.18
C LEU A 216 1.62 29.68 -37.05
N PHE A 217 1.23 28.52 -36.52
CA PHE A 217 2.02 27.84 -35.48
C PHE A 217 3.38 27.36 -36.01
N VAL A 218 3.42 26.71 -37.18
CA VAL A 218 4.68 26.29 -37.83
C VAL A 218 5.57 27.50 -38.11
N THR A 219 4.98 28.64 -38.50
CA THR A 219 5.72 29.89 -38.73
C THR A 219 6.44 30.34 -37.46
N ALA A 220 5.76 30.35 -36.32
CA ALA A 220 6.38 30.69 -35.04
C ALA A 220 7.51 29.73 -34.67
N VAL A 221 7.31 28.41 -34.82
CA VAL A 221 8.33 27.39 -34.55
C VAL A 221 9.55 27.56 -35.45
N ARG A 222 9.35 27.88 -36.74
CA ARG A 222 10.44 28.14 -37.70
C ARG A 222 11.28 29.35 -37.32
N ILE A 223 10.65 30.42 -36.82
CA ILE A 223 11.36 31.61 -36.34
C ILE A 223 12.22 31.23 -35.12
N ILE A 224 11.66 30.50 -34.16
CA ILE A 224 12.38 30.03 -32.96
C ILE A 224 13.58 29.17 -33.36
N GLU A 225 13.40 28.18 -34.25
CA GLU A 225 14.48 27.31 -34.73
C GLU A 225 15.57 28.09 -35.48
N ARG A 226 15.17 29.12 -36.21
CA ARG A 226 16.14 29.97 -36.92
C ARG A 226 17.00 30.75 -35.94
N GLU A 227 16.41 31.30 -34.89
CA GLU A 227 17.11 32.06 -33.86
C GLU A 227 18.04 31.18 -33.01
N GLU A 228 17.60 29.98 -32.63
CA GLU A 228 18.45 29.00 -31.93
C GLU A 228 19.66 28.59 -32.79
N LYS A 229 19.45 28.38 -34.09
CA LYS A 229 20.56 28.07 -35.00
C LYS A 229 21.58 29.22 -35.10
N ILE A 230 21.12 30.47 -35.05
CA ILE A 230 22.00 31.65 -35.02
C ILE A 230 22.80 31.65 -33.70
N ASP A 231 22.12 31.42 -32.57
CA ASP A 231 22.76 31.33 -31.26
C ASP A 231 23.83 30.24 -31.22
N ASP A 232 23.53 29.03 -31.72
CA ASP A 232 24.48 27.92 -31.80
C ASP A 232 25.73 28.27 -32.61
N THR A 233 25.56 28.92 -33.77
CA THR A 233 26.69 29.35 -34.61
C THR A 233 27.55 30.41 -33.91
N LEU A 234 26.93 31.38 -33.23
CA LEU A 234 27.65 32.43 -32.51
C LEU A 234 28.43 31.87 -31.32
N LEU A 235 27.86 30.92 -30.57
CA LEU A 235 28.52 30.29 -29.43
C LEU A 235 29.74 29.45 -29.82
N LEU A 236 29.76 28.89 -31.03
CA LEU A 236 30.87 28.07 -31.53
C LEU A 236 32.00 28.89 -32.18
N GLU A 237 31.65 29.93 -32.93
CA GLU A 237 32.58 30.60 -33.84
C GLU A 237 33.00 32.01 -33.40
N ALA A 238 32.20 32.68 -32.55
CA ALA A 238 32.39 34.11 -32.33
C ALA A 238 33.33 34.43 -31.16
N THR A 239 34.33 35.29 -31.42
CA THR A 239 35.15 35.93 -30.37
C THR A 239 34.41 37.03 -29.61
N PHE A 240 33.27 37.50 -30.14
CA PHE A 240 32.43 38.54 -29.57
C PHE A 240 30.98 38.07 -29.58
N LEU A 241 30.33 38.10 -28.42
CA LEU A 241 28.89 37.81 -28.31
C LEU A 241 28.10 39.13 -28.35
N PRO A 242 27.19 39.29 -29.33
CA PRO A 242 26.35 40.48 -29.39
C PRO A 242 25.41 40.63 -28.19
N PRO A 243 24.97 41.87 -27.86
CA PRO A 243 24.07 42.10 -26.74
C PRO A 243 22.71 41.44 -26.99
N GLY A 244 22.22 40.69 -25.98
CA GLY A 244 20.96 39.96 -26.05
C GLY A 244 21.04 38.55 -26.65
N ARG A 245 22.26 38.03 -26.89
CA ARG A 245 22.51 36.66 -27.36
C ARG A 245 23.23 35.83 -26.27
N PRO A 246 22.95 34.52 -26.13
CA PRO A 246 21.89 33.78 -26.81
C PRO A 246 20.49 34.20 -26.32
N LYS A 247 19.49 34.10 -27.20
CA LYS A 247 18.09 34.44 -26.89
C LYS A 247 17.38 33.31 -26.13
N GLY A 248 17.75 32.05 -26.35
CA GLY A 248 17.20 30.89 -25.63
C GLY A 248 15.70 30.68 -25.81
N TRP A 249 15.18 31.00 -27.00
CA TRP A 249 13.75 30.97 -27.32
C TRP A 249 13.17 29.55 -27.32
N ARG A 250 13.97 28.50 -27.54
CA ARG A 250 13.51 27.10 -27.38
C ARG A 250 13.20 26.77 -25.93
N GLN A 251 14.01 27.24 -24.98
CA GLN A 251 13.71 27.07 -23.55
C GLN A 251 12.43 27.82 -23.19
N LYS A 252 12.27 29.05 -23.70
CA LYS A 252 11.06 29.84 -23.45
C LYS A 252 9.81 29.22 -24.08
N PHE A 253 9.93 28.60 -25.25
CA PHE A 253 8.86 27.83 -25.90
C PHE A 253 8.33 26.73 -24.97
N TYR A 254 9.22 25.94 -24.35
CA TYR A 254 8.80 24.90 -23.41
C TYR A 254 8.11 25.49 -22.17
N GLN A 255 8.64 26.59 -21.62
CA GLN A 255 8.02 27.26 -20.47
C GLN A 255 6.60 27.75 -20.80
N VAL A 256 6.41 28.44 -21.93
CA VAL A 256 5.10 28.95 -22.33
C VAL A 256 4.10 27.81 -22.52
N LEU A 257 4.53 26.69 -23.11
CA LEU A 257 3.69 25.50 -23.26
C LEU A 257 3.31 24.91 -21.89
N GLN A 258 4.27 24.81 -20.96
CA GLN A 258 4.04 24.33 -19.60
C GLN A 258 3.09 25.23 -18.81
N ASP A 259 3.29 26.54 -18.88
CA ASP A 259 2.46 27.55 -18.22
C ASP A 259 1.02 27.54 -18.78
N THR A 260 0.88 27.30 -20.08
CA THR A 260 -0.44 27.20 -20.73
C THR A 260 -1.20 25.95 -20.27
N ILE A 261 -0.54 24.79 -20.21
CA ILE A 261 -1.15 23.54 -19.76
C ILE A 261 -1.55 23.65 -18.28
N THR A 262 -0.65 24.15 -17.43
CA THR A 262 -0.89 24.28 -15.98
C THR A 262 -1.95 25.35 -15.66
N GLY A 263 -1.83 26.55 -16.24
CA GLY A 263 -2.73 27.68 -15.98
C GLY A 263 -4.13 27.54 -16.59
N GLY A 264 -4.30 26.76 -17.66
CA GLY A 264 -5.58 26.63 -18.36
C GLY A 264 -6.63 25.79 -17.63
N ARG A 265 -6.22 24.65 -17.04
CA ARG A 265 -7.15 23.60 -16.55
C ARG A 265 -7.05 23.31 -15.05
N PHE A 266 -5.91 23.59 -14.44
CA PHE A 266 -5.61 23.22 -13.05
C PHE A 266 -5.68 24.41 -12.07
N HIS A 267 -6.11 25.59 -12.54
CA HIS A 267 -6.19 26.82 -11.73
C HIS A 267 -7.62 27.40 -11.61
N ALA A 268 -8.67 26.62 -11.90
CA ALA A 268 -10.08 27.03 -11.80
C ALA A 268 -10.68 26.75 -10.39
N PRO A 269 -11.72 27.50 -9.96
CA PRO A 269 -11.97 27.85 -8.56
C PRO A 269 -12.50 26.70 -7.69
N ARG A 270 -12.20 26.82 -6.37
CA ARG A 270 -12.65 25.99 -5.24
C ARG A 270 -13.78 25.04 -5.61
N LEU A 271 -13.40 23.77 -5.76
CA LEU A 271 -14.31 22.68 -6.03
C LEU A 271 -15.42 22.68 -4.96
N ASP A 272 -16.65 22.40 -5.37
CA ASP A 272 -17.62 21.86 -4.44
C ASP A 272 -17.03 20.51 -3.99
N ALA A 273 -16.39 20.49 -2.82
CA ALA A 273 -15.80 19.30 -2.20
C ALA A 273 -16.84 18.22 -1.83
N GLU A 274 -18.05 18.33 -2.37
CA GLU A 274 -19.12 17.35 -2.29
C GLU A 274 -18.97 16.35 -3.44
N GLY A 275 -19.06 15.05 -3.13
CA GLY A 275 -18.75 13.94 -4.05
C GLY A 275 -19.20 14.09 -5.52
N PRO A 276 -20.43 14.55 -5.84
CA PRO A 276 -20.87 14.73 -7.23
C PRO A 276 -20.10 15.81 -8.00
N GLY A 277 -19.60 16.85 -7.33
CA GLY A 277 -18.78 17.90 -7.93
C GLY A 277 -17.40 17.38 -8.30
N LEU A 278 -16.75 16.68 -7.36
CA LEU A 278 -15.44 16.06 -7.58
C LEU A 278 -15.47 15.00 -8.68
N ALA A 279 -16.49 14.14 -8.73
CA ALA A 279 -16.64 13.14 -9.79
C ALA A 279 -16.73 13.76 -11.19
N LYS A 280 -17.51 14.85 -11.34
CA LYS A 280 -17.63 15.58 -12.60
C LYS A 280 -16.31 16.23 -13.00
N HIS A 281 -15.59 16.80 -12.03
CA HIS A 281 -14.28 17.40 -12.26
C HIS A 281 -13.25 16.38 -12.75
N LEU A 282 -13.14 15.23 -12.08
CA LEU A 282 -12.23 14.15 -12.47
C LEU A 282 -12.58 13.56 -13.85
N ALA A 283 -13.88 13.44 -14.17
CA ALA A 283 -14.32 13.00 -15.49
C ALA A 283 -13.99 14.03 -16.60
N ALA A 284 -14.18 15.32 -16.32
CA ALA A 284 -13.80 16.38 -17.25
C ALA A 284 -12.30 16.40 -17.51
N LEU A 285 -11.47 16.30 -16.45
CA LEU A 285 -10.02 16.17 -16.59
C LEU A 285 -9.62 14.94 -17.42
N GLN A 286 -10.28 13.80 -17.19
CA GLN A 286 -10.04 12.59 -17.96
C GLN A 286 -10.33 12.79 -19.46
N GLU A 287 -11.49 13.35 -19.82
CA GLU A 287 -11.87 13.57 -21.21
C GLU A 287 -10.98 14.62 -21.89
N ASP A 288 -10.77 15.77 -21.23
CA ASP A 288 -10.00 16.89 -21.76
C ASP A 288 -8.54 16.50 -22.03
N ILE A 289 -7.86 15.87 -21.08
CA ILE A 289 -6.44 15.50 -21.21
C ILE A 289 -6.26 14.49 -22.34
N VAL A 290 -7.13 13.49 -22.44
CA VAL A 290 -7.06 12.50 -23.53
C VAL A 290 -7.31 13.17 -24.87
N CYS A 291 -8.29 14.06 -24.98
CA CYS A 291 -8.58 14.80 -26.22
C CYS A 291 -7.41 15.70 -26.63
N GLU A 292 -6.79 16.39 -25.69
CA GLU A 292 -5.66 17.30 -25.95
C GLU A 292 -4.39 16.51 -26.32
N LEU A 293 -4.08 15.42 -25.62
CA LEU A 293 -2.92 14.57 -25.96
C LEU A 293 -3.07 13.91 -27.34
N ARG A 294 -4.30 13.56 -27.78
CA ARG A 294 -4.54 13.11 -29.15
C ARG A 294 -4.19 14.19 -30.18
N VAL A 295 -4.56 15.44 -29.93
CA VAL A 295 -4.17 16.56 -30.81
C VAL A 295 -2.67 16.74 -30.85
N VAL A 296 -2.02 16.65 -29.69
CA VAL A 296 -0.56 16.77 -29.62
C VAL A 296 0.09 15.67 -30.47
N LYS A 297 -0.34 14.43 -30.28
CA LYS A 297 0.16 13.26 -31.02
C LYS A 297 -0.10 13.36 -32.53
N ASP A 298 -1.36 13.57 -32.91
CA ASP A 298 -1.78 13.42 -34.31
C ASP A 298 -1.45 14.65 -35.15
N LEU A 299 -1.47 15.85 -34.55
CA LEU A 299 -1.33 17.12 -35.27
C LEU A 299 -0.07 17.89 -34.85
N MET A 300 0.16 18.12 -33.56
CA MET A 300 1.25 19.02 -33.12
C MET A 300 2.64 18.43 -33.40
N VAL A 301 2.80 17.12 -33.29
CA VAL A 301 4.06 16.42 -33.65
C VAL A 301 4.44 16.66 -35.12
N GLN A 302 3.49 16.86 -36.02
CA GLN A 302 3.76 17.16 -37.43
C GLN A 302 4.23 18.61 -37.66
N CYS A 303 3.95 19.51 -36.72
CA CYS A 303 4.28 20.93 -36.82
C CYS A 303 5.62 21.30 -36.18
N VAL A 304 6.19 20.43 -35.33
CA VAL A 304 7.39 20.70 -34.53
C VAL A 304 8.50 19.71 -34.90
N PRO A 305 9.79 20.13 -34.96
CA PRO A 305 10.89 19.21 -35.23
C PRO A 305 10.99 18.06 -34.22
N ALA A 306 11.36 16.86 -34.69
CA ALA A 306 11.39 15.64 -33.86
C ALA A 306 12.28 15.74 -32.61
N HIS A 307 13.36 16.52 -32.66
CA HIS A 307 14.28 16.69 -31.53
C HIS A 307 13.66 17.46 -30.35
N TYR A 308 12.48 18.09 -30.53
CA TYR A 308 11.74 18.70 -29.43
C TYR A 308 11.06 17.67 -28.53
N ASN A 309 10.81 16.46 -29.04
CA ASN A 309 10.07 15.41 -28.33
C ASN A 309 8.76 15.92 -27.70
N ILE A 310 7.99 16.72 -28.46
CA ILE A 310 6.89 17.54 -27.94
C ILE A 310 5.81 16.73 -27.23
N LEU A 311 5.50 15.54 -27.75
CA LEU A 311 4.52 14.63 -27.15
C LEU A 311 4.93 14.24 -25.73
N SER A 312 6.17 13.79 -25.54
CA SER A 312 6.71 13.43 -24.23
C SER A 312 6.72 14.61 -23.26
N VAL A 313 7.09 15.81 -23.74
CA VAL A 313 7.09 17.03 -22.92
C VAL A 313 5.67 17.37 -22.47
N CYS A 314 4.69 17.35 -23.38
CA CYS A 314 3.29 17.58 -23.04
C CYS A 314 2.78 16.53 -22.06
N THR A 315 2.99 15.23 -22.32
CA THR A 315 2.59 14.14 -21.44
C THR A 315 3.16 14.31 -20.02
N ALA A 316 4.47 14.58 -19.90
CA ALA A 316 5.11 14.81 -18.61
C ALA A 316 4.53 16.05 -17.90
N THR A 317 4.22 17.10 -18.65
CA THR A 317 3.63 18.33 -18.11
C THR A 317 2.21 18.08 -17.58
N TYR A 318 1.34 17.40 -18.33
CA TYR A 318 0.01 17.02 -17.84
C TYR A 318 0.10 16.13 -16.61
N HIS A 319 1.03 15.17 -16.59
CA HIS A 319 1.26 14.29 -15.44
C HIS A 319 1.68 15.09 -14.20
N GLN A 320 2.62 16.02 -14.34
CA GLN A 320 3.07 16.87 -13.23
C GLN A 320 1.97 17.81 -12.75
N ALA A 321 1.22 18.43 -13.68
CA ALA A 321 0.10 19.31 -13.36
C ALA A 321 -1.02 18.56 -12.62
N LEU A 322 -1.35 17.34 -13.07
CA LEU A 322 -2.28 16.45 -12.38
C LEU A 322 -1.79 16.10 -10.97
N THR A 323 -0.51 15.78 -10.82
CA THR A 323 0.09 15.45 -9.52
C THR A 323 -0.05 16.61 -8.54
N SER A 324 0.30 17.84 -8.96
CA SER A 324 0.13 19.04 -8.14
C SER A 324 -1.35 19.31 -7.81
N HIS A 325 -2.24 19.19 -8.79
CA HIS A 325 -3.67 19.41 -8.61
C HIS A 325 -4.30 18.42 -7.63
N LEU A 326 -3.94 17.13 -7.72
CA LEU A 326 -4.41 16.10 -6.79
C LEU A 326 -3.91 16.35 -5.37
N GLN A 327 -2.68 16.84 -5.20
CA GLN A 327 -2.15 17.23 -3.90
C GLN A 327 -2.94 18.41 -3.31
N GLU A 328 -3.32 19.40 -4.12
CA GLU A 328 -4.17 20.51 -3.68
C GLU A 328 -5.56 20.02 -3.24
N ILE A 329 -6.21 19.13 -4.01
CA ILE A 329 -7.49 18.53 -3.62
C ILE A 329 -7.35 17.77 -2.30
N LEU A 330 -6.27 17.02 -2.10
CA LEU A 330 -6.04 16.23 -0.88
C LEU A 330 -5.75 17.08 0.35
N GLN A 331 -5.37 18.36 0.21
CA GLN A 331 -5.25 19.29 1.34
C GLN A 331 -6.61 19.65 1.95
N GLU A 332 -7.70 19.53 1.18
CA GLU A 332 -9.05 19.74 1.68
C GLU A 332 -9.54 18.55 2.55
N ASP A 333 -10.48 18.81 3.47
CA ASP A 333 -11.10 17.73 4.25
C ASP A 333 -12.22 17.06 3.46
N LEU A 334 -11.82 16.13 2.59
CA LEU A 334 -12.73 15.33 1.80
C LEU A 334 -13.54 14.35 2.66
N ASP A 335 -14.78 14.12 2.25
CA ASP A 335 -15.64 13.10 2.84
C ASP A 335 -15.24 11.68 2.37
N LYS A 336 -15.91 10.66 2.91
CA LYS A 336 -15.63 9.26 2.56
C LYS A 336 -15.79 8.98 1.06
N GLN A 337 -16.76 9.64 0.40
CA GLN A 337 -17.03 9.44 -1.01
C GLN A 337 -15.95 10.08 -1.88
N GLY A 338 -15.52 11.31 -1.55
CA GLY A 338 -14.45 12.00 -2.25
C GLY A 338 -13.11 11.27 -2.13
N LEU A 339 -12.77 10.76 -0.95
CA LEU A 339 -11.57 9.93 -0.74
C LEU A 339 -11.60 8.64 -1.55
N PHE A 340 -12.77 7.96 -1.61
CA PHE A 340 -12.96 6.77 -2.43
C PHE A 340 -12.73 7.09 -3.91
N LEU A 341 -13.40 8.13 -4.43
CA LEU A 341 -13.31 8.53 -5.84
C LEU A 341 -11.88 8.87 -6.25
N LEU A 342 -11.12 9.58 -5.40
CA LEU A 342 -9.71 9.89 -5.70
C LEU A 342 -8.83 8.64 -5.73
N LEU A 343 -8.97 7.76 -4.74
CA LEU A 343 -8.19 6.52 -4.68
C LEU A 343 -8.49 5.63 -5.89
N GLU A 344 -9.77 5.47 -6.24
CA GLU A 344 -10.19 4.74 -7.44
C GLU A 344 -9.63 5.41 -8.71
N TRP A 345 -9.77 6.73 -8.84
CA TRP A 345 -9.36 7.44 -10.04
C TRP A 345 -7.85 7.37 -10.27
N VAL A 346 -7.05 7.60 -9.23
CA VAL A 346 -5.58 7.58 -9.32
C VAL A 346 -5.04 6.17 -9.57
N LEU A 347 -5.56 5.16 -8.85
CA LEU A 347 -5.00 3.80 -8.88
C LEU A 347 -5.58 2.96 -10.03
N ARG A 348 -6.83 3.19 -10.43
CA ARG A 348 -7.51 2.40 -11.47
C ARG A 348 -7.73 3.19 -12.75
N VAL A 349 -8.36 4.37 -12.68
CA VAL A 349 -8.80 5.09 -13.90
C VAL A 349 -7.62 5.67 -14.68
N TYR A 350 -6.62 6.25 -14.01
CA TYR A 350 -5.48 6.87 -14.67
C TYR A 350 -4.72 5.92 -15.61
N HIS A 351 -4.44 4.70 -15.13
CA HIS A 351 -3.76 3.64 -15.89
C HIS A 351 -4.71 2.84 -16.80
N SER A 352 -5.99 3.16 -16.83
CA SER A 352 -7.01 2.43 -17.58
C SER A 352 -6.98 2.78 -19.08
N PRO A 353 -7.59 1.94 -19.95
CA PRO A 353 -7.80 2.27 -21.36
C PRO A 353 -8.74 3.47 -21.58
N GLN A 354 -9.36 3.99 -20.51
CA GLN A 354 -10.22 5.16 -20.57
C GLN A 354 -9.43 6.47 -20.42
N MET A 355 -8.14 6.40 -20.06
CA MET A 355 -7.28 7.57 -19.86
C MET A 355 -5.88 7.40 -20.48
N MET A 356 -4.84 7.16 -19.69
CA MET A 356 -3.47 7.21 -20.22
C MET A 356 -3.08 5.97 -21.01
N ALA A 357 -3.75 4.83 -20.81
CA ALA A 357 -3.59 3.63 -21.64
C ALA A 357 -4.58 3.59 -22.81
N HIS A 358 -5.15 4.74 -23.21
CA HIS A 358 -6.11 4.81 -24.29
C HIS A 358 -5.49 4.34 -25.63
N PRO A 359 -6.21 3.54 -26.44
CA PRO A 359 -5.69 2.99 -27.70
C PRO A 359 -5.09 4.05 -28.63
N ASP A 360 -5.75 5.21 -28.75
CA ASP A 360 -5.29 6.31 -29.60
C ASP A 360 -3.98 6.96 -29.11
N LEU A 361 -3.56 6.75 -27.86
CA LEU A 361 -2.29 7.29 -27.33
C LEU A 361 -1.13 6.30 -27.42
N LEU A 362 -1.42 5.00 -27.56
CA LEU A 362 -0.43 3.94 -27.69
C LEU A 362 0.09 3.82 -29.14
N PRO A 363 1.35 3.39 -29.34
CA PRO A 363 2.38 3.06 -28.34
C PRO A 363 3.24 4.26 -27.87
N GLU A 364 3.00 5.47 -28.35
CA GLU A 364 3.91 6.62 -28.18
C GLU A 364 3.88 7.22 -26.76
N VAL A 365 2.77 7.05 -26.04
CA VAL A 365 2.64 7.44 -24.62
C VAL A 365 2.79 6.20 -23.74
N ASP A 366 3.95 6.05 -23.11
CA ASP A 366 4.20 5.00 -22.11
C ASP A 366 4.05 5.54 -20.69
N VAL A 367 2.95 5.19 -20.03
CA VAL A 367 2.64 5.58 -18.65
C VAL A 367 3.59 4.91 -17.66
N SER A 368 4.15 3.75 -17.99
CA SER A 368 5.07 3.04 -17.10
C SER A 368 6.44 3.70 -16.98
N ALA A 369 6.77 4.59 -17.94
CA ALA A 369 7.96 5.42 -17.89
C ALA A 369 7.78 6.68 -17.02
N LEU A 370 6.54 7.00 -16.61
CA LEU A 370 6.23 8.11 -15.71
C LEU A 370 6.23 7.62 -14.26
N ASP A 371 6.53 8.54 -13.34
CA ASP A 371 6.37 8.27 -11.91
C ASP A 371 4.87 8.08 -11.55
N PRO A 372 4.55 7.43 -10.41
CA PRO A 372 3.17 7.35 -9.94
C PRO A 372 2.59 8.75 -9.63
N LEU A 373 1.34 9.02 -10.05
CA LEU A 373 0.61 10.26 -9.75
C LEU A 373 0.57 10.62 -8.25
N MET A 374 0.58 9.59 -7.39
CA MET A 374 0.69 9.74 -5.95
C MET A 374 1.80 8.83 -5.45
N SER A 375 2.65 9.37 -4.56
CA SER A 375 3.64 8.55 -3.87
C SER A 375 2.95 7.47 -3.05
N SER A 376 3.62 6.33 -2.87
CA SER A 376 3.09 5.23 -2.03
C SER A 376 2.77 5.69 -0.60
N GLU A 377 3.50 6.68 -0.08
CA GLU A 377 3.24 7.27 1.24
C GLU A 377 1.93 8.06 1.25
N LEU A 378 1.68 8.89 0.23
CA LEU A 378 0.46 9.67 0.14
C LEU A 378 -0.77 8.76 -0.08
N VAL A 379 -0.64 7.69 -0.87
CA VAL A 379 -1.68 6.67 -1.02
C VAL A 379 -1.99 6.03 0.33
N ASP A 380 -0.99 5.60 1.08
CA ASP A 380 -1.18 5.01 2.41
C ASP A 380 -1.86 5.97 3.39
N GLN A 381 -1.48 7.25 3.38
CA GLN A 381 -2.11 8.29 4.19
C GLN A 381 -3.58 8.52 3.80
N THR A 382 -3.90 8.59 2.50
CA THR A 382 -5.28 8.75 2.00
C THR A 382 -6.13 7.52 2.31
N GLU A 383 -5.59 6.30 2.16
CA GLU A 383 -6.25 5.06 2.58
C GLU A 383 -6.58 5.08 4.08
N ARG A 384 -5.64 5.52 4.95
CA ARG A 384 -5.89 5.66 6.40
C ARG A 384 -6.99 6.69 6.69
N ARG A 385 -6.98 7.85 6.02
CA ARG A 385 -8.05 8.86 6.14
C ARG A 385 -9.41 8.28 5.77
N TYR A 386 -9.47 7.55 4.66
CA TYR A 386 -10.70 6.87 4.24
C TYR A 386 -11.18 5.87 5.29
N VAL A 387 -10.30 4.98 5.78
CA VAL A 387 -10.61 4.00 6.82
C VAL A 387 -11.14 4.68 8.09
N MET A 388 -10.56 5.81 8.51
CA MET A 388 -11.06 6.56 9.68
C MET A 388 -12.47 7.12 9.47
N LYS A 389 -12.76 7.71 8.30
CA LYS A 389 -14.10 8.24 7.99
C LYS A 389 -15.13 7.12 7.88
N VAL A 390 -14.76 5.97 7.30
CA VAL A 390 -15.62 4.77 7.26
C VAL A 390 -15.86 4.24 8.67
N LYS A 391 -14.81 4.09 9.49
CA LYS A 391 -14.91 3.66 10.90
C LYS A 391 -15.91 4.49 11.69
N ALA A 392 -15.85 5.82 11.59
CA ALA A 392 -16.79 6.71 12.24
C ALA A 392 -18.24 6.51 11.76
N SER A 393 -18.44 6.38 10.44
CA SER A 393 -19.75 6.11 9.85
C SER A 393 -20.33 4.76 10.31
N ILE A 394 -19.48 3.73 10.40
CA ILE A 394 -19.85 2.39 10.87
C ILE A 394 -20.20 2.41 12.35
N PHE A 395 -19.39 3.08 13.17
CA PHE A 395 -19.62 3.23 14.60
C PHE A 395 -20.99 3.86 14.88
N GLU A 396 -21.29 5.00 14.26
CA GLU A 396 -22.58 5.69 14.43
C GLU A 396 -23.75 4.80 14.02
N TRP A 397 -23.60 4.10 12.89
CA TRP A 397 -24.65 3.24 12.38
C TRP A 397 -24.89 2.02 13.28
N MET A 398 -23.82 1.38 13.77
CA MET A 398 -23.93 0.26 14.72
C MET A 398 -24.54 0.71 16.05
N GLN A 399 -24.19 1.92 16.51
CA GLN A 399 -24.76 2.51 17.72
C GLN A 399 -26.28 2.72 17.58
N ARG A 400 -26.72 3.31 16.46
CA ARG A 400 -28.16 3.46 16.17
C ARG A 400 -28.87 2.11 16.05
N THR A 401 -28.23 1.12 15.44
CA THR A 401 -28.78 -0.24 15.32
C THR A 401 -28.97 -0.88 16.69
N LEU A 402 -28.01 -0.71 17.59
CA LEU A 402 -28.10 -1.18 18.98
C LEU A 402 -29.23 -0.49 19.74
N GLU A 403 -29.39 0.82 19.58
CA GLU A 403 -30.49 1.57 20.21
C GLU A 403 -31.86 1.13 19.71
N VAL A 404 -32.00 0.80 18.43
CA VAL A 404 -33.23 0.24 17.86
C VAL A 404 -33.50 -1.14 18.45
N GLU A 405 -32.50 -2.02 18.50
CA GLU A 405 -32.64 -3.36 19.08
C GLU A 405 -33.20 -3.31 20.50
N PHE A 406 -32.64 -2.49 21.39
CA PHE A 406 -33.11 -2.40 22.77
C PHE A 406 -34.46 -1.67 22.90
N LYS A 407 -34.84 -0.80 21.97
CA LYS A 407 -36.20 -0.24 21.92
C LYS A 407 -37.25 -1.30 21.60
N GLU A 408 -36.91 -2.30 20.78
CA GLU A 408 -37.83 -3.42 20.48
C GLU A 408 -38.15 -4.24 21.73
N TRP A 409 -37.24 -4.33 22.70
CA TRP A 409 -37.47 -5.12 23.92
C TRP A 409 -38.63 -4.58 24.76
N PHE A 410 -38.85 -3.26 24.70
CA PHE A 410 -39.94 -2.58 25.42
C PHE A 410 -41.25 -2.59 24.65
N ARG A 411 -41.29 -3.17 23.44
CA ARG A 411 -42.54 -3.51 22.78
C ARG A 411 -43.13 -4.72 23.50
N GLU A 412 -44.46 -4.74 23.65
CA GLU A 412 -45.16 -5.88 24.25
C GLU A 412 -45.26 -7.07 23.29
N GLU A 413 -44.16 -7.42 22.60
CA GLU A 413 -44.05 -8.46 21.59
C GLU A 413 -42.85 -9.38 21.89
N GLU A 414 -43.01 -10.68 21.58
CA GLU A 414 -41.91 -11.64 21.66
C GLU A 414 -40.90 -11.42 20.52
N PRO A 415 -39.63 -11.82 20.71
CA PRO A 415 -38.66 -11.83 19.61
C PRO A 415 -39.15 -12.69 18.44
N GLU A 416 -38.73 -12.32 17.24
CA GLU A 416 -39.00 -13.11 16.05
C GLU A 416 -38.42 -14.53 16.18
N THR A 417 -39.03 -15.50 15.49
CA THR A 417 -38.54 -16.87 15.45
C THR A 417 -38.14 -17.25 14.03
N ASP A 418 -37.06 -18.02 13.91
CA ASP A 418 -36.67 -18.58 12.63
C ASP A 418 -37.59 -19.74 12.19
N HIS A 419 -37.35 -20.28 11.00
CA HIS A 419 -38.09 -21.44 10.46
C HIS A 419 -37.99 -22.71 11.33
N GLN A 420 -37.05 -22.76 12.28
CA GLN A 420 -36.85 -23.86 13.21
C GLN A 420 -37.43 -23.57 14.61
N GLY A 421 -38.02 -22.38 14.81
CA GLY A 421 -38.65 -21.95 16.04
C GLY A 421 -37.68 -21.39 17.10
N PHE A 422 -36.45 -21.04 16.73
CA PHE A 422 -35.47 -20.39 17.60
C PHE A 422 -35.62 -18.87 17.59
N PHE A 423 -35.49 -18.23 18.76
CA PHE A 423 -35.56 -16.77 18.85
C PHE A 423 -34.40 -16.10 18.13
N GLN A 424 -34.67 -15.02 17.40
CA GLN A 424 -33.66 -14.26 16.68
C GLN A 424 -34.05 -12.78 16.62
N SER A 425 -33.07 -11.93 16.31
CA SER A 425 -33.33 -10.59 15.83
C SER A 425 -32.56 -10.31 14.56
N ALA A 426 -32.88 -9.19 13.91
CA ALA A 426 -32.19 -8.77 12.70
C ALA A 426 -30.76 -8.27 12.97
N LEU A 427 -30.37 -8.04 14.24
CA LEU A 427 -29.10 -7.43 14.64
C LEU A 427 -27.87 -8.10 14.00
N PRO A 428 -27.68 -9.44 14.03
CA PRO A 428 -26.51 -10.07 13.43
C PRO A 428 -26.46 -9.87 11.91
N ALA A 429 -27.59 -10.04 11.23
CA ALA A 429 -27.64 -9.93 9.77
C ALA A 429 -27.31 -8.49 9.33
N ILE A 430 -27.92 -7.51 9.99
CA ILE A 430 -27.71 -6.08 9.74
C ILE A 430 -26.23 -5.73 9.95
N VAL A 431 -25.64 -6.05 11.12
CA VAL A 431 -24.23 -5.75 11.43
C VAL A 431 -23.27 -6.40 10.44
N MET A 432 -23.46 -7.68 10.13
CA MET A 432 -22.57 -8.42 9.23
C MET A 432 -22.67 -7.93 7.78
N GLN A 433 -23.88 -7.62 7.31
CA GLN A 433 -24.09 -7.10 5.97
C GLN A 433 -23.35 -5.78 5.77
N MET A 434 -23.53 -4.84 6.68
CA MET A 434 -22.90 -3.52 6.60
C MET A 434 -21.36 -3.61 6.61
N LEU A 435 -20.79 -4.48 7.47
CA LEU A 435 -19.33 -4.71 7.48
C LEU A 435 -18.85 -5.29 6.14
N ASN A 436 -19.55 -6.31 5.64
CA ASN A 436 -19.21 -6.98 4.38
C ASN A 436 -19.29 -6.03 3.17
N GLU A 437 -20.34 -5.19 3.09
CA GLU A 437 -20.49 -4.21 2.00
C GLU A 437 -19.31 -3.24 1.93
N ASN A 438 -18.84 -2.72 3.08
CA ASN A 438 -17.68 -1.82 3.11
C ASN A 438 -16.38 -2.52 2.71
N ILE A 439 -16.19 -3.79 3.10
CA ILE A 439 -15.03 -4.61 2.68
C ILE A 439 -15.08 -4.85 1.15
N GLN A 440 -16.26 -5.12 0.60
CA GLN A 440 -16.44 -5.31 -0.84
C GLN A 440 -16.17 -4.03 -1.64
N VAL A 441 -16.66 -2.87 -1.17
CA VAL A 441 -16.38 -1.57 -1.80
C VAL A 441 -14.88 -1.30 -1.84
N ALA A 442 -14.15 -1.57 -0.75
CA ALA A 442 -12.70 -1.38 -0.69
C ALA A 442 -11.92 -2.28 -1.67
N SER A 443 -12.45 -3.48 -1.99
CA SER A 443 -11.82 -4.42 -2.93
C SER A 443 -11.78 -3.91 -4.38
N LEU A 444 -12.64 -2.96 -4.73
CA LEU A 444 -12.65 -2.32 -6.05
C LEU A 444 -11.39 -1.47 -6.27
N ILE A 445 -10.79 -0.95 -5.19
CA ILE A 445 -9.63 -0.07 -5.23
C ILE A 445 -8.33 -0.88 -5.15
N THR A 446 -8.00 -1.48 -4.01
CA THR A 446 -6.75 -2.23 -3.79
C THR A 446 -6.92 -3.29 -2.72
N ASP A 447 -6.12 -4.36 -2.81
CA ASP A 447 -6.06 -5.39 -1.76
C ASP A 447 -5.55 -4.80 -0.43
N SER A 448 -4.64 -3.82 -0.48
CA SER A 448 -4.18 -3.06 0.70
C SER A 448 -5.34 -2.39 1.43
N LEU A 449 -6.17 -1.64 0.70
CA LEU A 449 -7.31 -0.95 1.30
C LEU A 449 -8.35 -1.94 1.83
N GLN A 450 -8.62 -3.02 1.09
CA GLN A 450 -9.53 -4.09 1.53
C GLN A 450 -9.07 -4.68 2.87
N GLN A 451 -7.79 -4.99 3.02
CA GLN A 451 -7.23 -5.52 4.27
C GLN A 451 -7.33 -4.52 5.43
N LYS A 452 -7.09 -3.23 5.18
CA LYS A 452 -7.25 -2.18 6.20
C LYS A 452 -8.70 -2.04 6.67
N ILE A 453 -9.66 -2.07 5.74
CA ILE A 453 -11.09 -2.01 6.07
C ILE A 453 -11.54 -3.28 6.80
N TYR A 454 -11.04 -4.45 6.40
CA TYR A 454 -11.28 -5.71 7.10
C TYR A 454 -10.80 -5.67 8.55
N ASN A 455 -9.56 -5.25 8.80
CA ASN A 455 -9.03 -5.13 10.16
C ASN A 455 -9.83 -4.14 11.00
N MET A 456 -10.18 -2.98 10.43
CA MET A 456 -11.05 -2.00 11.07
C MET A 456 -12.44 -2.57 11.39
N ALA A 457 -13.03 -3.36 10.48
CA ALA A 457 -14.33 -4.01 10.69
C ALA A 457 -14.31 -4.97 11.88
N LEU A 458 -13.22 -5.73 12.08
CA LEU A 458 -13.05 -6.61 13.23
C LEU A 458 -12.90 -5.83 14.54
N GLU A 459 -12.13 -4.73 14.53
CA GLU A 459 -12.00 -3.83 15.68
C GLU A 459 -13.35 -3.21 16.07
N GLU A 460 -14.12 -2.74 15.09
CA GLU A 460 -15.45 -2.17 15.35
C GLU A 460 -16.45 -3.22 15.83
N LEU A 461 -16.37 -4.46 15.33
CA LEU A 461 -17.20 -5.55 15.82
C LEU A 461 -16.86 -5.92 17.28
N ASP A 462 -15.58 -5.94 17.65
CA ASP A 462 -15.15 -6.13 19.05
C ASP A 462 -15.71 -5.01 19.96
N GLY A 463 -15.53 -3.75 19.54
CA GLY A 463 -16.06 -2.59 20.24
C GLY A 463 -17.59 -2.62 20.36
N PHE A 464 -18.29 -3.02 19.30
CA PHE A 464 -19.74 -3.18 19.28
C PHE A 464 -20.21 -4.25 20.28
N LEU A 465 -19.55 -5.40 20.36
CA LEU A 465 -19.87 -6.43 21.36
C LEU A 465 -19.66 -5.94 22.79
N GLY A 466 -18.66 -5.08 23.02
CA GLY A 466 -18.47 -4.36 24.27
C GLY A 466 -19.68 -3.50 24.64
N ARG A 467 -20.14 -2.67 23.69
CA ARG A 467 -21.33 -1.80 23.86
C ARG A 467 -22.61 -2.60 24.05
N LEU A 468 -22.80 -3.69 23.30
CA LEU A 468 -23.92 -4.60 23.46
C LEU A 468 -23.96 -5.19 24.87
N ARG A 469 -22.82 -5.64 25.40
CA ARG A 469 -22.72 -6.15 26.78
C ARG A 469 -23.08 -5.08 27.81
N GLU A 470 -22.64 -3.84 27.62
CA GLU A 470 -22.98 -2.72 28.50
C GLU A 470 -24.48 -2.41 28.49
N ALA A 471 -25.10 -2.42 27.31
CA ALA A 471 -26.54 -2.27 27.16
C ALA A 471 -27.31 -3.40 27.86
N LEU A 472 -26.85 -4.66 27.77
CA LEU A 472 -27.44 -5.78 28.53
C LEU A 472 -27.35 -5.58 30.05
N VAL A 473 -26.21 -5.09 30.55
CA VAL A 473 -26.04 -4.79 31.98
C VAL A 473 -27.02 -3.71 32.41
N GLN A 474 -27.20 -2.67 31.60
CA GLN A 474 -28.10 -1.57 31.90
C GLN A 474 -29.57 -2.02 31.88
N CYS A 475 -29.97 -2.75 30.84
CA CYS A 475 -31.31 -3.33 30.73
C CYS A 475 -31.62 -4.29 31.90
N GLY A 476 -30.65 -5.11 32.32
CA GLY A 476 -30.82 -5.97 33.50
C GLY A 476 -31.02 -5.20 34.79
N LYS A 477 -30.33 -4.07 34.99
CA LYS A 477 -30.56 -3.20 36.16
C LYS A 477 -31.95 -2.56 36.15
N GLU A 478 -32.44 -2.16 34.98
CA GLU A 478 -33.78 -1.59 34.82
C GLU A 478 -34.86 -2.65 35.09
N HIS A 479 -34.69 -3.86 34.55
CA HIS A 479 -35.60 -4.97 34.81
C HIS A 479 -35.65 -5.39 36.29
N GLN A 480 -34.52 -5.32 37.00
CA GLN A 480 -34.49 -5.59 38.44
C GLN A 480 -35.26 -4.54 39.26
N GLN A 481 -35.43 -3.32 38.76
CA GLN A 481 -36.24 -2.29 39.41
C GLN A 481 -37.74 -2.54 39.20
N ASP A 482 -38.13 -2.95 37.99
CA ASP A 482 -39.50 -3.35 37.65
C ASP A 482 -39.51 -4.62 36.79
N ARG A 483 -39.78 -5.76 37.42
CA ARG A 483 -39.81 -7.07 36.75
C ARG A 483 -40.95 -7.24 35.75
N ALA A 484 -41.90 -6.31 35.68
CA ALA A 484 -42.93 -6.33 34.64
C ALA A 484 -42.41 -5.79 33.28
N VAL A 485 -41.26 -5.10 33.28
CA VAL A 485 -40.74 -4.40 32.11
C VAL A 485 -39.26 -4.75 31.87
N PRO A 486 -38.86 -5.23 30.68
CA PRO A 486 -39.72 -5.60 29.56
C PRO A 486 -40.47 -6.92 29.80
N LYS A 487 -41.68 -7.04 29.26
CA LYS A 487 -42.59 -8.19 29.46
C LYS A 487 -41.99 -9.53 29.03
N TYR A 488 -41.23 -9.54 27.93
CA TYR A 488 -40.62 -10.74 27.36
C TYR A 488 -39.09 -10.76 27.58
N TYR A 489 -38.63 -10.28 28.74
CA TYR A 489 -37.22 -10.15 29.08
C TYR A 489 -36.40 -11.44 28.84
N ILE A 490 -36.91 -12.59 29.32
CA ILE A 490 -36.26 -13.90 29.14
C ILE A 490 -36.16 -14.25 27.64
N SER A 491 -37.25 -14.11 26.88
CA SER A 491 -37.26 -14.41 25.44
C SER A 491 -36.24 -13.57 24.67
N HIS A 492 -36.13 -12.28 24.99
CA HIS A 492 -35.14 -11.37 24.39
C HIS A 492 -33.70 -11.71 24.77
N LEU A 493 -33.43 -12.11 26.01
CA LEU A 493 -32.10 -12.62 26.41
C LEU A 493 -31.71 -13.90 25.67
N LEU A 494 -32.67 -14.80 25.42
CA LEU A 494 -32.45 -16.00 24.61
C LEU A 494 -32.18 -15.66 23.13
N ALA A 495 -32.87 -14.66 22.59
CA ALA A 495 -32.58 -14.13 21.25
C ALA A 495 -31.15 -13.60 21.16
N VAL A 496 -30.67 -12.86 22.17
CA VAL A 496 -29.28 -12.37 22.24
C VAL A 496 -28.25 -13.50 22.24
N LEU A 497 -28.53 -14.60 22.95
CA LEU A 497 -27.66 -15.77 22.93
C LEU A 497 -27.60 -16.38 21.53
N ASN A 498 -28.73 -16.56 20.86
CA ASN A 498 -28.76 -17.01 19.46
C ASN A 498 -28.03 -16.03 18.51
N ASN A 499 -28.18 -14.72 18.74
CA ASN A 499 -27.50 -13.68 17.98
C ASN A 499 -25.97 -13.75 18.16
N SER A 500 -25.50 -14.04 19.39
CA SER A 500 -24.08 -14.24 19.68
C SER A 500 -23.47 -15.39 18.87
N LEU A 501 -24.23 -16.49 18.72
CA LEU A 501 -23.81 -17.65 17.95
C LEU A 501 -23.85 -17.35 16.44
N ALA A 502 -24.88 -16.64 15.98
CA ALA A 502 -24.98 -16.21 14.59
C ALA A 502 -23.81 -15.29 14.20
N LEU A 503 -23.47 -14.32 15.05
CA LEU A 503 -22.29 -13.47 14.85
C LEU A 503 -21.01 -14.32 14.79
N ARG A 504 -20.80 -15.21 15.78
CA ARG A 504 -19.61 -16.09 15.83
C ARG A 504 -19.41 -16.88 14.54
N ASN A 505 -20.49 -17.48 14.02
CA ASN A 505 -20.42 -18.28 12.81
C ASN A 505 -20.15 -17.44 11.56
N SER A 506 -20.69 -16.22 11.52
CA SER A 506 -20.60 -15.32 10.37
C SER A 506 -19.29 -14.53 10.31
N VAL A 507 -18.55 -14.32 11.43
CA VAL A 507 -17.29 -13.55 11.41
C VAL A 507 -16.30 -14.07 10.36
N SER A 508 -16.17 -15.39 10.26
CA SER A 508 -15.25 -16.03 9.31
C SER A 508 -15.55 -15.71 7.84
N SER A 509 -16.80 -15.34 7.53
CA SER A 509 -17.23 -14.97 6.17
C SER A 509 -16.80 -13.57 5.76
N LEU A 510 -16.38 -12.71 6.70
CA LEU A 510 -15.85 -11.38 6.40
C LEU A 510 -14.45 -11.41 5.81
N HIS A 511 -13.71 -12.52 5.98
CA HIS A 511 -12.34 -12.58 5.51
C HIS A 511 -12.29 -12.57 3.98
N PRO A 512 -11.50 -11.66 3.35
CA PRO A 512 -11.40 -11.57 1.90
C PRO A 512 -10.92 -12.87 1.24
N ASP A 513 -9.97 -13.55 1.87
CA ASP A 513 -9.46 -14.85 1.45
C ASP A 513 -10.20 -15.99 2.16
N ALA A 514 -10.83 -16.87 1.39
CA ALA A 514 -11.53 -18.04 1.92
C ALA A 514 -10.61 -19.02 2.67
N ALA A 515 -9.29 -18.98 2.44
CA ALA A 515 -8.30 -19.84 3.09
C ALA A 515 -7.91 -19.38 4.51
N CYS A 516 -8.03 -18.09 4.83
CA CYS A 516 -7.57 -17.49 6.10
C CYS A 516 -8.75 -17.12 7.01
N ARG A 517 -9.50 -18.10 7.51
CA ARG A 517 -10.73 -17.86 8.31
C ARG A 517 -10.52 -17.72 9.82
N GLU A 518 -9.30 -17.41 10.26
CA GLU A 518 -9.01 -17.33 11.68
C GLU A 518 -9.66 -16.09 12.31
N VAL A 519 -10.54 -16.32 13.30
CA VAL A 519 -11.17 -15.23 14.06
C VAL A 519 -10.21 -14.76 15.15
N PRO A 520 -9.92 -13.44 15.27
CA PRO A 520 -9.02 -12.94 16.30
C PRO A 520 -9.43 -13.34 17.72
N GLY A 521 -8.45 -13.69 18.55
CA GLY A 521 -8.70 -14.11 19.94
C GLY A 521 -9.38 -13.04 20.79
N SER A 522 -9.14 -11.75 20.53
CA SER A 522 -9.83 -10.63 21.21
C SER A 522 -11.33 -10.66 20.94
N LEU A 523 -11.72 -10.86 19.67
CA LEU A 523 -13.10 -10.90 19.23
C LEU A 523 -13.82 -12.15 19.74
N GLN A 524 -13.14 -13.30 19.76
CA GLN A 524 -13.67 -14.52 20.41
C GLN A 524 -13.94 -14.25 21.90
N ALA A 525 -12.99 -13.63 22.60
CA ALA A 525 -13.16 -13.27 24.01
C ALA A 525 -14.28 -12.24 24.21
N ALA A 526 -14.51 -11.30 23.28
CA ALA A 526 -15.63 -10.36 23.34
C ALA A 526 -16.98 -11.06 23.21
N LEU A 527 -17.11 -12.00 22.26
CA LEU A 527 -18.29 -12.85 22.11
C LEU A 527 -18.54 -13.68 23.37
N ASP A 528 -17.50 -14.30 23.93
CA ASP A 528 -17.60 -15.09 25.17
C ASP A 528 -18.04 -14.24 26.36
N ARG A 529 -17.50 -13.01 26.50
CA ARG A 529 -17.90 -12.07 27.56
C ARG A 529 -19.36 -11.65 27.43
N MET A 530 -19.85 -11.42 26.21
CA MET A 530 -21.25 -11.06 25.98
C MET A 530 -22.18 -12.25 26.27
N GLN A 531 -21.85 -13.44 25.74
CA GLN A 531 -22.59 -14.68 25.99
C GLN A 531 -22.67 -15.02 27.48
N LYS A 532 -21.54 -14.91 28.20
CA LYS A 532 -21.48 -15.13 29.65
C LYS A 532 -22.37 -14.15 30.40
N LYS A 533 -22.40 -12.87 29.99
CA LYS A 533 -23.25 -11.88 30.65
C LYS A 533 -24.74 -12.14 30.40
N ALA A 534 -25.15 -12.46 29.18
CA ALA A 534 -26.53 -12.82 28.86
C ALA A 534 -26.97 -14.08 29.64
N THR A 535 -26.11 -15.09 29.71
CA THR A 535 -26.32 -16.31 30.51
C THR A 535 -26.49 -15.98 31.99
N GLN A 536 -25.63 -15.12 32.54
CA GLN A 536 -25.72 -14.69 33.94
C GLN A 536 -27.07 -14.02 34.25
N LEU A 537 -27.55 -13.12 33.39
CA LEU A 537 -28.83 -12.44 33.59
C LEU A 537 -30.03 -13.42 33.57
N LEU A 538 -29.99 -14.43 32.69
CA LEU A 538 -30.99 -15.50 32.68
C LEU A 538 -30.98 -16.33 33.97
N LEU A 539 -29.79 -16.68 34.46
CA LEU A 539 -29.65 -17.44 35.70
C LEU A 539 -30.04 -16.63 36.94
N GLU A 540 -29.87 -15.31 36.91
CA GLU A 540 -30.37 -14.41 37.96
C GLU A 540 -31.91 -14.48 38.06
N GLU A 541 -32.64 -14.50 36.93
CA GLU A 541 -34.10 -14.68 36.93
C GLU A 541 -34.53 -16.06 37.46
N LEU A 542 -33.87 -17.13 37.00
CA LEU A 542 -34.11 -18.48 37.53
C LEU A 542 -33.84 -18.55 39.04
N LEU A 543 -32.76 -17.90 39.51
CA LEU A 543 -32.44 -17.85 40.93
C LEU A 543 -33.51 -17.13 41.73
N LEU A 544 -34.03 -16.00 41.25
CA LEU A 544 -35.07 -15.25 41.95
C LEU A 544 -36.33 -16.09 42.18
N ASP A 545 -36.71 -16.92 41.21
CA ASP A 545 -37.88 -17.79 41.33
C ASP A 545 -37.61 -19.03 42.20
N LEU A 546 -36.38 -19.54 42.22
CA LEU A 546 -35.97 -20.65 43.09
C LEU A 546 -35.71 -20.23 44.55
N GLN A 547 -35.33 -18.98 44.79
CA GLN A 547 -34.87 -18.51 46.10
C GLN A 547 -35.90 -18.71 47.24
N PRO A 548 -37.21 -18.46 47.07
CA PRO A 548 -38.21 -18.76 48.09
C PRO A 548 -38.29 -20.24 48.49
N LEU A 549 -37.97 -21.15 47.57
CA LEU A 549 -37.94 -22.60 47.80
C LEU A 549 -36.65 -23.00 48.51
N CYS A 550 -35.50 -22.48 48.04
CA CYS A 550 -34.21 -22.66 48.69
C CYS A 550 -34.23 -22.16 50.15
N LEU A 551 -34.97 -21.09 50.43
CA LEU A 551 -35.18 -20.56 51.78
C LEU A 551 -36.06 -21.45 52.69
N GLN A 552 -36.47 -22.64 52.27
CA GLN A 552 -37.14 -23.61 53.14
C GLN A 552 -36.28 -24.86 53.40
N LEU A 553 -35.11 -24.93 52.75
CA LEU A 553 -34.08 -25.95 52.93
C LEU A 553 -33.00 -25.45 53.87
N PRO A 554 -32.42 -26.28 54.75
CA PRO A 554 -33.02 -27.44 55.38
C PRO A 554 -34.07 -27.03 56.44
N SER A 555 -35.16 -27.78 56.55
CA SER A 555 -36.15 -27.63 57.61
C SER A 555 -36.75 -28.98 58.02
N ARG A 556 -37.37 -29.05 59.21
CA ARG A 556 -38.05 -30.28 59.67
C ARG A 556 -39.21 -30.67 58.76
N LYS A 557 -39.89 -29.69 58.16
CA LYS A 557 -40.96 -29.92 57.17
C LYS A 557 -40.41 -30.57 55.88
N TRP A 558 -39.26 -30.11 55.41
CA TRP A 558 -38.55 -30.70 54.28
C TRP A 558 -38.08 -32.13 54.56
N LEU A 559 -37.54 -32.43 55.75
CA LEU A 559 -37.18 -33.81 56.10
C LEU A 559 -38.37 -34.78 55.96
N SER A 560 -39.55 -34.35 56.41
CA SER A 560 -40.77 -35.18 56.41
C SER A 560 -41.51 -35.26 55.07
N GLY A 561 -41.23 -34.41 54.08
CA GLY A 561 -42.01 -34.33 52.83
C GLY A 561 -41.19 -34.02 51.57
N SER A 562 -41.62 -34.56 50.42
CA SER A 562 -40.91 -34.45 49.13
C SER A 562 -41.37 -33.31 48.22
N GLN A 563 -42.37 -32.52 48.64
CA GLN A 563 -43.04 -31.59 47.73
C GLN A 563 -42.15 -30.42 47.27
N LEU A 564 -41.16 -30.02 48.09
CA LEU A 564 -40.37 -28.83 47.80
C LEU A 564 -39.45 -28.99 46.59
N VAL A 565 -38.76 -30.12 46.47
CA VAL A 565 -37.91 -30.41 45.30
C VAL A 565 -38.77 -30.63 44.05
N GLY A 566 -39.97 -31.19 44.20
CA GLY A 566 -40.96 -31.22 43.12
C GLY A 566 -41.27 -29.83 42.57
N SER A 567 -41.57 -28.86 43.43
CA SER A 567 -41.79 -27.47 43.00
C SER A 567 -40.55 -26.82 42.39
N MET A 568 -39.34 -27.14 42.87
CA MET A 568 -38.10 -26.68 42.22
C MET A 568 -37.97 -27.26 40.80
N CYS A 569 -38.31 -28.54 40.61
CA CYS A 569 -38.30 -29.19 39.30
C CYS A 569 -39.29 -28.53 38.34
N GLU A 570 -40.49 -28.16 38.81
CA GLU A 570 -41.49 -27.44 37.98
C GLU A 570 -40.97 -26.08 37.50
N VAL A 571 -40.28 -25.33 38.36
CA VAL A 571 -39.65 -24.05 37.97
C VAL A 571 -38.55 -24.30 36.93
N ILE A 572 -37.66 -25.26 37.16
CA ILE A 572 -36.57 -25.58 36.23
C ILE A 572 -37.12 -26.05 34.87
N ASP A 573 -38.13 -26.92 34.86
CA ASP A 573 -38.78 -27.41 33.64
C ASP A 573 -39.43 -26.29 32.83
N LYS A 574 -40.02 -25.28 33.50
CA LYS A 574 -40.54 -24.08 32.83
C LYS A 574 -39.43 -23.32 32.11
N TYR A 575 -38.33 -23.00 32.80
CA TYR A 575 -37.20 -22.30 32.18
C TYR A 575 -36.53 -23.13 31.08
N ALA A 576 -36.43 -24.45 31.24
CA ALA A 576 -35.88 -25.34 30.23
C ALA A 576 -36.72 -25.36 28.94
N LYS A 577 -38.05 -25.23 29.05
CA LYS A 577 -38.93 -25.04 27.88
C LYS A 577 -38.62 -23.73 27.16
N ASP A 578 -38.39 -22.65 27.89
CA ASP A 578 -37.98 -21.38 27.27
C ASP A 578 -36.60 -21.52 26.61
N PHE A 579 -35.64 -22.15 27.29
CA PHE A 579 -34.29 -22.39 26.76
C PHE A 579 -34.29 -23.24 25.49
N SER A 580 -35.30 -24.08 25.26
CA SER A 580 -35.44 -24.86 24.02
C SER A 580 -35.54 -23.99 22.76
N ARG A 581 -35.82 -22.69 22.93
CA ARG A 581 -35.79 -21.66 21.87
C ARG A 581 -34.39 -21.17 21.52
N VAL A 582 -33.33 -21.75 22.11
CA VAL A 582 -31.92 -21.49 21.79
C VAL A 582 -31.28 -22.70 21.10
N ARG A 583 -30.38 -22.44 20.15
CA ARG A 583 -29.67 -23.49 19.40
C ARG A 583 -28.68 -24.26 20.27
N LYS A 584 -28.46 -25.54 19.97
CA LYS A 584 -27.30 -26.30 20.49
C LYS A 584 -26.02 -25.73 19.86
N PRO A 585 -24.92 -25.46 20.61
CA PRO A 585 -24.58 -25.95 21.96
C PRO A 585 -25.03 -25.05 23.13
N LEU A 586 -25.58 -23.88 22.88
CA LEU A 586 -25.94 -22.91 23.93
C LEU A 586 -27.04 -23.43 24.87
N PHE A 587 -27.99 -24.21 24.35
CA PHE A 587 -28.98 -24.90 25.17
C PHE A 587 -28.33 -25.79 26.24
N THR A 588 -27.34 -26.61 25.86
CA THR A 588 -26.63 -27.50 26.79
C THR A 588 -25.83 -26.70 27.81
N LEU A 589 -25.23 -25.58 27.40
CA LEU A 589 -24.55 -24.66 28.33
C LEU A 589 -25.53 -24.09 29.36
N LEU A 590 -26.70 -23.60 28.93
CA LEU A 590 -27.72 -23.06 29.84
C LEU A 590 -28.18 -24.12 30.85
N LEU A 591 -28.40 -25.37 30.40
CA LEU A 591 -28.75 -26.47 31.31
C LEU A 591 -27.62 -26.77 32.31
N ALA A 592 -26.37 -26.84 31.87
CA ALA A 592 -25.22 -27.11 32.74
C ALA A 592 -24.96 -25.98 33.76
N GLU A 593 -25.20 -24.72 33.38
CA GLU A 593 -25.13 -23.59 34.30
C GLU A 593 -26.32 -23.54 35.26
N SER A 594 -27.53 -23.91 34.81
CA SER A 594 -28.72 -24.02 35.65
C SER A 594 -28.58 -25.13 36.68
N GLU A 595 -28.03 -26.27 36.28
CA GLU A 595 -27.72 -27.40 37.16
C GLU A 595 -26.73 -27.00 38.25
N LEU A 596 -25.62 -26.35 37.87
CA LEU A 596 -24.65 -25.87 38.84
C LEU A 596 -25.27 -24.84 39.79
N LEU A 597 -26.10 -23.92 39.28
CA LEU A 597 -26.82 -22.94 40.12
C LEU A 597 -27.68 -23.66 41.16
N VAL A 598 -28.47 -24.66 40.76
CA VAL A 598 -29.34 -25.43 41.65
C VAL A 598 -28.53 -26.17 42.70
N VAL A 599 -27.44 -26.85 42.31
CA VAL A 599 -26.53 -27.54 43.23
C VAL A 599 -25.92 -26.58 44.24
N ASN A 600 -25.40 -25.43 43.77
CA ASN A 600 -24.82 -24.42 44.64
C ASN A 600 -25.84 -23.87 45.63
N GLN A 601 -27.07 -23.57 45.21
CA GLN A 601 -28.11 -23.08 46.12
C GLN A 601 -28.55 -24.15 47.12
N TYR A 602 -28.65 -25.41 46.69
CA TYR A 602 -29.02 -26.53 47.56
C TYR A 602 -27.96 -26.76 48.65
N LEU A 603 -26.68 -26.85 48.25
CA LEU A 603 -25.56 -27.01 49.16
C LEU A 603 -25.42 -25.79 50.08
N ARG A 604 -25.55 -24.58 49.54
CA ARG A 604 -25.52 -23.34 50.31
C ARG A 604 -26.62 -23.29 51.36
N ALA A 605 -27.85 -23.69 51.01
CA ALA A 605 -28.95 -23.76 51.96
C ALA A 605 -28.63 -24.75 53.09
N LEU A 606 -28.11 -25.93 52.74
CA LEU A 606 -27.72 -26.97 53.70
C LEU A 606 -26.62 -26.50 54.67
N LEU A 607 -25.60 -25.81 54.16
CA LEU A 607 -24.44 -25.37 54.93
C LEU A 607 -24.68 -24.07 55.73
N LEU A 608 -25.49 -23.15 55.23
CA LEU A 608 -25.69 -21.86 55.92
C LEU A 608 -26.67 -21.92 57.09
N ARG A 609 -27.52 -22.94 57.16
CA ARG A 609 -28.63 -22.95 58.11
C ARG A 609 -28.44 -23.98 59.21
N LYS A 610 -28.81 -23.57 60.42
CA LYS A 610 -28.70 -24.39 61.62
C LYS A 610 -29.75 -25.50 61.62
N MET A 611 -29.37 -26.68 61.14
CA MET A 611 -30.07 -27.93 61.38
C MET A 611 -29.09 -28.91 62.01
N VAL A 612 -29.48 -29.55 63.11
CA VAL A 612 -28.69 -30.57 63.80
C VAL A 612 -29.57 -31.81 63.97
N CYS A 613 -29.08 -32.96 63.54
CA CYS A 613 -29.74 -34.24 63.74
C CYS A 613 -29.66 -34.63 65.23
N LYS A 614 -30.82 -34.80 65.87
CA LYS A 614 -30.89 -35.11 67.32
C LYS A 614 -30.81 -36.61 67.62
N SER A 615 -31.01 -37.45 66.60
CA SER A 615 -31.03 -38.89 66.75
C SER A 615 -30.54 -39.60 65.48
N ARG A 616 -30.14 -40.86 65.65
CA ARG A 616 -29.76 -41.73 64.54
C ARG A 616 -30.90 -41.90 63.51
N GLN A 617 -32.15 -41.92 63.97
CA GLN A 617 -33.32 -42.00 63.10
C GLN A 617 -33.48 -40.74 62.24
N GLU A 618 -33.31 -39.56 62.85
CA GLU A 618 -33.39 -38.29 62.13
C GLU A 618 -32.27 -38.16 61.10
N ARG A 619 -31.05 -38.56 61.45
CA ARG A 619 -29.92 -38.64 60.51
C ARG A 619 -30.20 -39.59 59.35
N GLY A 620 -30.82 -40.74 59.63
CA GLY A 620 -31.28 -41.67 58.60
C GLY A 620 -32.34 -41.06 57.67
N GLN A 621 -33.25 -40.24 58.20
CA GLN A 621 -34.23 -39.50 57.40
C GLN A 621 -33.56 -38.45 56.51
N LEU A 622 -32.59 -37.69 57.05
CA LEU A 622 -31.79 -36.74 56.26
C LEU A 622 -31.06 -37.45 55.12
N CYS A 623 -30.38 -38.56 55.42
CA CYS A 623 -29.72 -39.42 54.43
C CYS A 623 -30.62 -39.87 53.29
N HIS A 624 -31.85 -40.28 53.63
CA HIS A 624 -32.83 -40.71 52.64
C HIS A 624 -33.35 -39.52 51.83
N ARG A 625 -33.60 -38.38 52.48
CA ARG A 625 -34.06 -37.15 51.83
C ARG A 625 -33.04 -36.63 50.83
N LEU A 626 -31.76 -36.52 51.22
CA LEU A 626 -30.68 -36.12 50.32
C LEU A 626 -30.57 -37.03 49.08
N LEU A 627 -30.74 -38.35 49.27
CA LEU A 627 -30.75 -39.31 48.17
C LEU A 627 -31.92 -39.07 47.20
N GLN A 628 -33.13 -38.91 47.75
CA GLN A 628 -34.34 -38.69 46.95
C GLN A 628 -34.23 -37.38 46.16
N ASP A 629 -33.87 -36.29 46.83
CA ASP A 629 -33.79 -34.97 46.24
C ASP A 629 -32.74 -34.91 45.13
N ALA A 630 -31.53 -35.44 45.38
CA ALA A 630 -30.47 -35.49 44.37
C ALA A 630 -30.83 -36.44 43.21
N THR A 631 -31.55 -37.53 43.46
CA THR A 631 -31.99 -38.45 42.40
C THR A 631 -33.04 -37.80 41.51
N GLN A 632 -34.02 -37.12 42.10
CA GLN A 632 -35.07 -36.42 41.37
C GLN A 632 -34.49 -35.29 40.49
N LEU A 633 -33.59 -34.47 41.04
CA LEU A 633 -32.91 -33.42 40.26
C LEU A 633 -32.06 -34.00 39.13
N ARG A 634 -31.34 -35.10 39.40
CA ARG A 634 -30.52 -35.77 38.38
C ARG A 634 -31.38 -36.32 37.24
N GLU A 635 -32.50 -36.96 37.57
CA GLU A 635 -33.44 -37.49 36.58
C GLU A 635 -34.01 -36.35 35.73
N LEU A 636 -34.45 -35.25 36.35
CA LEU A 636 -34.91 -34.06 35.63
C LEU A 636 -33.86 -33.57 34.62
N PHE A 637 -32.62 -33.31 35.05
CA PHE A 637 -31.59 -32.80 34.14
C PHE A 637 -31.20 -33.83 33.07
N CYS A 638 -31.25 -35.14 33.37
CA CYS A 638 -31.06 -36.19 32.35
C CYS A 638 -32.18 -36.12 31.29
N ASP A 639 -33.44 -36.01 31.72
CA ASP A 639 -34.61 -35.96 30.84
C ASP A 639 -34.60 -34.70 29.96
N LEU A 640 -34.07 -33.59 30.49
CA LEU A 640 -33.83 -32.35 29.73
C LEU A 640 -32.64 -32.44 28.77
N GLY A 641 -31.83 -33.51 28.83
CA GLY A 641 -30.74 -33.80 27.91
C GLY A 641 -29.34 -33.38 28.38
N LEU A 642 -29.12 -33.22 29.69
CA LEU A 642 -27.80 -33.01 30.30
C LEU A 642 -27.20 -34.34 30.76
N ASP A 643 -26.07 -34.74 30.16
CA ASP A 643 -25.41 -36.01 30.45
C ASP A 643 -24.98 -36.12 31.93
N ARG A 644 -25.14 -37.31 32.53
CA ARG A 644 -24.77 -37.57 33.93
C ARG A 644 -23.32 -37.21 34.26
N GLY A 645 -22.40 -37.43 33.32
CA GLY A 645 -20.98 -37.11 33.50
C GLY A 645 -20.67 -35.61 33.54
N GLN A 646 -21.61 -34.76 33.13
CA GLN A 646 -21.48 -33.30 33.12
C GLN A 646 -22.18 -32.65 34.33
N GLN A 647 -22.89 -33.41 35.17
CA GLN A 647 -23.66 -32.90 36.30
C GLN A 647 -22.78 -32.75 37.56
N SER A 648 -22.99 -31.65 38.28
CA SER A 648 -22.36 -31.32 39.56
C SER A 648 -23.10 -31.91 40.77
N LEU A 649 -24.32 -32.45 40.57
CA LEU A 649 -25.18 -33.10 41.56
C LEU A 649 -24.50 -34.26 42.32
N GLU A 650 -23.45 -34.84 41.75
CA GLU A 650 -22.57 -35.83 42.41
C GLU A 650 -21.94 -35.31 43.71
N ALA A 651 -21.88 -33.99 43.92
CA ALA A 651 -21.47 -33.39 45.18
C ALA A 651 -22.46 -33.71 46.31
N ILE A 652 -23.77 -33.73 46.02
CA ILE A 652 -24.82 -34.03 47.02
C ILE A 652 -24.77 -35.51 47.40
N PHE A 653 -24.57 -36.41 46.43
CA PHE A 653 -24.41 -37.84 46.73
C PHE A 653 -23.17 -38.11 47.59
N ALA A 654 -22.05 -37.47 47.28
CA ALA A 654 -20.82 -37.62 48.08
C ALA A 654 -20.97 -37.05 49.49
N LEU A 655 -21.62 -35.88 49.63
CA LEU A 655 -21.91 -35.27 50.93
C LEU A 655 -22.84 -36.15 51.77
N ARG A 656 -23.82 -36.80 51.14
CA ARG A 656 -24.71 -37.75 51.81
C ARG A 656 -23.90 -38.88 52.45
N GLU A 657 -22.90 -39.45 51.79
CA GLU A 657 -22.09 -40.54 52.37
C GLU A 657 -21.42 -40.12 53.69
N LEU A 658 -20.91 -38.89 53.77
CA LEU A 658 -20.36 -38.31 55.02
C LEU A 658 -21.41 -38.23 56.14
N ILE A 659 -22.64 -37.86 55.82
CA ILE A 659 -23.74 -37.78 56.80
C ILE A 659 -24.20 -39.18 57.22
N CYS A 660 -24.21 -40.16 56.31
CA CYS A 660 -24.76 -41.50 56.54
C CYS A 660 -23.80 -42.49 57.18
N LEU A 661 -22.50 -42.18 57.20
CA LEU A 661 -21.49 -43.04 57.81
C LEU A 661 -21.91 -43.41 59.24
N LYS A 662 -22.00 -44.70 59.55
CA LYS A 662 -22.53 -45.15 60.86
C LYS A 662 -21.54 -44.95 62.00
N ASP A 663 -20.26 -45.12 61.70
CA ASP A 663 -19.15 -45.09 62.65
C ASP A 663 -18.43 -43.73 62.58
N PRO A 664 -18.48 -42.90 63.65
CA PRO A 664 -17.75 -41.64 63.70
C PRO A 664 -16.23 -41.77 63.59
N ASP A 665 -15.64 -42.91 64.00
CA ASP A 665 -14.18 -43.08 64.03
C ASP A 665 -13.59 -43.18 62.62
N LEU A 666 -14.41 -43.53 61.62
CA LEU A 666 -14.03 -43.60 60.20
C LEU A 666 -14.23 -42.26 59.45
N LEU A 667 -14.71 -41.21 60.12
CA LEU A 667 -14.98 -39.91 59.46
C LEU A 667 -13.72 -39.28 58.85
N SER A 668 -12.54 -39.49 59.44
CA SER A 668 -11.29 -38.97 58.89
C SER A 668 -10.98 -39.53 57.50
N LEU A 669 -11.21 -40.82 57.28
CA LEU A 669 -10.99 -41.48 55.99
C LEU A 669 -12.00 -41.01 54.94
N GLU A 670 -13.28 -40.93 55.30
CA GLU A 670 -14.33 -40.48 54.37
C GLU A 670 -14.16 -39.00 54.00
N VAL A 671 -13.80 -38.15 54.98
CA VAL A 671 -13.49 -36.73 54.70
C VAL A 671 -12.26 -36.61 53.80
N LEU A 672 -11.23 -37.44 53.98
CA LEU A 672 -10.06 -37.45 53.10
C LEU A 672 -10.45 -37.79 51.65
N GLY A 673 -11.30 -38.81 51.46
CA GLY A 673 -11.85 -39.15 50.15
C GLY A 673 -12.68 -38.01 49.54
N PHE A 674 -13.47 -37.34 50.36
CA PHE A 674 -14.29 -36.21 49.94
C PHE A 674 -13.48 -35.00 49.49
N ILE A 675 -12.48 -34.57 50.28
CA ILE A 675 -11.62 -33.42 49.90
C ILE A 675 -10.74 -33.73 48.70
N THR A 676 -10.36 -35.00 48.50
CA THR A 676 -9.61 -35.41 47.30
C THR A 676 -10.48 -35.26 46.04
N LYS A 677 -11.79 -35.54 46.14
CA LYS A 677 -12.74 -35.38 45.04
C LYS A 677 -13.19 -33.92 44.85
N TYR A 678 -13.32 -33.17 45.94
CA TYR A 678 -13.73 -31.76 45.98
C TYR A 678 -12.68 -30.93 46.72
N PRO A 679 -11.58 -30.56 46.04
CA PRO A 679 -10.43 -29.89 46.66
C PRO A 679 -10.70 -28.44 47.09
N ASP A 680 -11.83 -27.86 46.69
CA ASP A 680 -12.25 -26.50 47.06
C ASP A 680 -13.09 -26.42 48.35
N VAL A 681 -13.23 -27.55 49.06
CA VAL A 681 -13.90 -27.65 50.36
C VAL A 681 -12.97 -27.13 51.47
N SER A 682 -13.50 -26.29 52.35
CA SER A 682 -12.76 -25.77 53.52
C SER A 682 -13.06 -26.55 54.81
N ASP A 683 -12.24 -26.33 55.83
CA ASP A 683 -12.46 -26.81 57.20
C ASP A 683 -13.79 -26.32 57.79
N GLU A 684 -14.20 -25.09 57.48
CA GLU A 684 -15.51 -24.52 57.86
C GLU A 684 -16.68 -25.30 57.25
N HIS A 685 -16.56 -25.70 55.97
CA HIS A 685 -17.55 -26.53 55.30
C HIS A 685 -17.70 -27.88 56.00
N ILE A 686 -16.58 -28.57 56.27
CA ILE A 686 -16.60 -29.86 56.95
C ILE A 686 -17.11 -29.72 58.38
N SER A 687 -16.68 -28.72 59.14
CA SER A 687 -17.16 -28.47 60.50
C SER A 687 -18.68 -28.34 60.55
N THR A 688 -19.25 -27.62 59.59
CA THR A 688 -20.71 -27.46 59.47
C THR A 688 -21.43 -28.77 59.16
N LEU A 689 -20.85 -29.61 58.29
CA LEU A 689 -21.40 -30.95 58.02
C LEU A 689 -21.36 -31.85 59.26
N LEU A 690 -20.29 -31.77 60.06
CA LEU A 690 -20.18 -32.47 61.34
C LEU A 690 -21.21 -31.96 62.36
N ASP A 691 -21.50 -30.65 62.36
CA ASP A 691 -22.55 -30.05 63.19
C ASP A 691 -23.94 -30.55 62.78
N ILE A 692 -24.23 -30.63 61.48
CA ILE A 692 -25.49 -31.17 60.98
C ILE A 692 -25.70 -32.61 61.43
N ARG A 693 -24.62 -33.40 61.42
CA ARG A 693 -24.63 -34.82 61.80
C ARG A 693 -24.99 -35.05 63.28
N GLY A 694 -24.58 -34.13 64.17
CA GLY A 694 -25.02 -34.05 65.57
C GLY A 694 -24.48 -35.12 66.55
N ASP A 695 -23.78 -36.16 66.07
CA ASP A 695 -23.24 -37.25 66.89
C ASP A 695 -21.70 -37.27 66.99
N VAL A 696 -21.03 -36.19 66.56
CA VAL A 696 -19.57 -36.09 66.49
C VAL A 696 -19.01 -35.41 67.75
N SER A 697 -18.16 -36.13 68.50
CA SER A 697 -17.50 -35.59 69.69
C SER A 697 -16.46 -34.52 69.34
N LYS A 698 -15.94 -33.80 70.35
CA LYS A 698 -14.90 -32.78 70.13
C LYS A 698 -13.59 -33.42 69.68
N GLU A 699 -13.27 -34.60 70.21
CA GLU A 699 -12.06 -35.36 69.90
C GLU A 699 -12.07 -35.82 68.44
N VAL A 700 -13.17 -36.46 68.00
CA VAL A 700 -13.32 -36.91 66.60
C VAL A 700 -13.28 -35.72 65.63
N ARG A 701 -13.95 -34.61 65.98
CA ARG A 701 -13.89 -33.36 65.18
C ARG A 701 -12.45 -32.85 65.05
N HIS A 702 -11.68 -32.84 66.13
CA HIS A 702 -10.29 -32.39 66.10
C HIS A 702 -9.43 -33.28 65.18
N VAL A 703 -9.57 -34.62 65.29
CA VAL A 703 -8.85 -35.58 64.44
C VAL A 703 -9.18 -35.37 62.95
N VAL A 704 -10.45 -35.15 62.61
CA VAL A 704 -10.87 -34.90 61.23
C VAL A 704 -10.27 -33.60 60.67
N LEU A 705 -10.36 -32.50 61.42
CA LEU A 705 -9.84 -31.20 60.97
C LEU A 705 -8.30 -31.18 60.92
N GLU A 706 -7.64 -31.83 61.87
CA GLU A 706 -6.19 -32.00 61.86
C GLU A 706 -5.74 -32.84 60.66
N MET A 707 -6.46 -33.92 60.34
CA MET A 707 -6.20 -34.72 59.14
C MET A 707 -6.31 -33.88 57.87
N MET A 708 -7.32 -33.01 57.75
CA MET A 708 -7.44 -32.10 56.60
C MET A 708 -6.24 -31.13 56.52
N ALA A 709 -5.83 -30.56 57.65
CA ALA A 709 -4.69 -29.64 57.70
C ALA A 709 -3.36 -30.31 57.31
N GLN A 710 -3.21 -31.60 57.62
CA GLN A 710 -2.04 -32.41 57.24
C GLN A 710 -2.03 -32.83 55.75
N HIS A 711 -3.17 -32.74 55.05
CA HIS A 711 -3.33 -33.17 53.65
C HIS A 711 -3.92 -32.06 52.76
N PRO A 712 -3.21 -30.95 52.52
CA PRO A 712 -3.69 -29.85 51.69
C PRO A 712 -3.90 -30.32 50.24
N GLN A 713 -5.02 -29.93 49.63
CA GLN A 713 -5.35 -30.26 48.25
C GLN A 713 -5.05 -29.07 47.32
N ALA A 714 -4.44 -29.34 46.17
CA ALA A 714 -4.26 -28.34 45.12
C ALA A 714 -5.46 -28.37 44.17
N LEU A 715 -5.91 -27.18 43.72
CA LEU A 715 -6.96 -27.07 42.73
C LEU A 715 -6.43 -27.48 41.34
N PRO A 716 -7.01 -28.51 40.69
CA PRO A 716 -6.61 -28.91 39.35
C PRO A 716 -6.84 -27.79 38.31
N GLU A 717 -6.02 -27.76 37.26
CA GLU A 717 -6.27 -26.87 36.11
C GLU A 717 -7.61 -27.21 35.44
N GLY A 718 -8.47 -26.20 35.28
CA GLY A 718 -9.82 -26.38 34.72
C GLY A 718 -10.86 -26.92 35.72
N TYR A 719 -10.53 -27.06 37.01
CA TYR A 719 -11.52 -27.42 38.03
C TYR A 719 -12.60 -26.34 38.17
N ARG A 720 -13.86 -26.74 38.07
CA ARG A 720 -15.03 -25.86 38.25
C ARG A 720 -15.39 -25.81 39.74
N PRO A 721 -15.23 -24.67 40.43
CA PRO A 721 -15.48 -24.62 41.86
C PRO A 721 -16.97 -24.74 42.21
N ILE A 722 -17.25 -25.44 43.30
CA ILE A 722 -18.59 -25.64 43.89
C ILE A 722 -18.60 -25.03 45.30
N PHE A 723 -17.76 -25.55 46.20
CA PHE A 723 -17.74 -25.18 47.62
C PHE A 723 -17.09 -23.83 47.88
N SER A 724 -16.04 -23.43 47.14
CA SER A 724 -15.42 -22.12 47.36
C SER A 724 -16.35 -20.93 47.04
N THR A 725 -17.44 -21.18 46.30
CA THR A 725 -18.48 -20.17 46.03
C THR A 725 -19.50 -20.05 47.17
N ILE A 726 -19.48 -20.96 48.14
CA ILE A 726 -20.36 -21.02 49.29
C ILE A 726 -19.60 -20.48 50.51
N LEU A 727 -19.97 -19.30 50.99
CA LEU A 727 -19.38 -18.75 52.22
C LEU A 727 -20.13 -19.31 53.43
N VAL A 728 -19.43 -19.96 54.35
CA VAL A 728 -20.00 -20.54 55.58
C VAL A 728 -19.64 -19.66 56.79
N PRO A 729 -20.52 -19.50 57.80
CA PRO A 729 -20.20 -18.66 58.95
C PRO A 729 -19.12 -19.32 59.81
N VAL A 730 -18.08 -18.57 60.16
CA VAL A 730 -17.03 -19.02 61.10
C VAL A 730 -17.67 -19.38 62.45
N PRO A 731 -17.36 -20.54 63.06
CA PRO A 731 -17.80 -20.84 64.41
C PRO A 731 -17.27 -19.77 65.39
N GLU A 732 -18.15 -19.17 66.20
CA GLU A 732 -17.73 -18.22 67.23
C GLU A 732 -16.72 -18.88 68.16
N LEU A 733 -15.46 -18.42 68.12
CA LEU A 733 -14.42 -18.86 69.04
C LEU A 733 -14.88 -18.53 70.48
N PRO A 734 -14.81 -19.47 71.44
CA PRO A 734 -15.24 -19.25 72.82
C PRO A 734 -14.37 -18.22 73.59
N PHE A 735 -13.38 -17.60 72.94
CA PHE A 735 -12.48 -16.61 73.52
C PHE A 735 -12.35 -15.35 72.66
N CYS A 736 -13.48 -14.72 72.31
CA CYS A 736 -13.48 -13.30 71.98
C CYS A 736 -14.20 -12.55 73.10
N LEU A 737 -13.43 -11.87 73.95
CA LEU A 737 -13.95 -10.89 74.91
C LEU A 737 -14.96 -9.99 74.18
N ARG A 738 -16.19 -9.90 74.72
CA ARG A 738 -17.19 -8.94 74.28
C ARG A 738 -16.53 -7.56 74.12
N LYS A 739 -16.48 -7.02 72.91
CA LYS A 739 -16.29 -5.58 72.74
C LYS A 739 -17.44 -4.90 73.48
N GLY A 740 -17.11 -4.22 74.57
CA GLY A 740 -18.05 -3.36 75.28
C GLY A 740 -18.66 -2.37 74.30
N LYS A 741 -19.97 -2.15 74.45
CA LYS A 741 -20.65 -1.01 73.83
C LYS A 741 -19.95 0.25 74.33
N CYS A 742 -19.26 0.99 73.47
CA CYS A 742 -18.98 2.38 73.71
C CYS A 742 -20.23 3.18 73.33
N ALA A 743 -20.66 4.02 74.29
CA ALA A 743 -21.69 5.03 74.13
C ALA A 743 -21.22 6.17 73.22
#